data_AF-A0A2K1XW10-F1
#
_entry.id   AF-A0A2K1XW10-F1
#
_cell.length_a   1.000
_cell.length_b   1.000
_cell.length_c   1.000
_cell.angle_alpha   90.00
_cell.angle_beta   90.00
_cell.angle_gamma   90.00
#
_symmetry.space_group_name_H-M   'P 1'
#
loop_
_entity.id
_entity.type
_entity.pdbx_description
1 polymer ?
#
loop_
_entity_poly.entity_id
_entity_poly.type
_entity_poly.pdbx_seq_one_letter_code
_entity_poly.pdbx_strand_id
1 'polypeptide(L)'
;MAATAASSSVLMMNVPQTRAPLTPPKDDTLSRKNRINLIQPRRLPLIRFHSNHHQSWNSVSSKRWSHEIATGGSGSLRKKNNAWKQCSSSLGERVVGAYFPEQFKCMSCSLNRLRSRYSIKGSTPTIPRAFVDKSAFNLSGHSLDTASVKHVHVPCTSMGPNEPHAASIGCPDGILERQDSDLLDSELERARLFEFLHSELPCHPKLHRGQLKNGLRYLILPNKVPPNRFEAHMEVHAGSIDEEDDEQGIAHMIEHVAFLGSKKREKLLGTGARSNAYTDFHHTVFHIHSPTSTKDADGDLLPSVLDALNEIAFHPSFLASRVEKERRAILSELQMMNTIEYRVDCQLLQHLHSENKLSKRFPIGLEEQIKKWDADKIRKFHERWYFPANATLYIVGDIDNISKTVHQIENVFGQTGLETETVSAPSPSAFGAMASFLVPKLSVGLPGSSSREKSSISLDQSKIIKKERHAVRPPVEHYWSLPGSNANLKPPQIFQHEFLQNFSINMFCKIPVSKVQTYGDLRNVLMKRIFLSALHFRINTRYKSSNPPFTSVELDHSDSGREGCTVTTLTVTAEPKNWQNAIKVAVQEVRRLKEFGVTKGELNRYMDALLKDSEHLAAMIDNVSSVDNLEFIMESDALGHTVMDQRQGHESLFGVAGTVTLEEVNSIGAKLLEFISDFGKPTAPIPAAIVACVPSKVYFDGLGETEFKISSSEIIAAIKSGLEEAIEAEPELEVPKELITSTQLEELRLQLTPSFIPLVPDADYTKLHDPETGITQCRLSNGIAVNYKISKSESRGGVMRLIVGGGRAAESSESKGAVVVGVRTLSEGGRVGNFSREQVELFCVNHLINCSLESTEEFICMEFRFTLRDNGMRAAFELLHMVLEHSVWLDDALDRARQLYLSYYRSIPKSLERATAHKLMTAMLNGDERFIEPTPQSLQNLTLKSVKDAVMNQFVGGNMEVSIVGDFSEEEIESCIIDYLGTVRATRDSDREQEFNPVMFRPSPTSLFEGY
;
A
#
# COMPACT_ATOMS: atom_id res chain seq x y z
N MET A 1 -2.32 14.23 5.00
CA MET A 1 -1.93 13.22 6.02
C MET A 1 -2.61 11.86 5.79
N ALA A 2 -2.74 11.45 4.52
CA ALA A 2 -3.17 10.11 4.15
C ALA A 2 -2.01 9.13 4.35
N ALA A 3 -1.69 8.87 5.62
CA ALA A 3 -1.17 7.59 6.02
C ALA A 3 -2.39 6.82 6.52
N THR A 4 -3.13 6.23 5.56
CA THR A 4 -3.59 4.87 5.78
C THR A 4 -2.45 4.18 6.49
N ALA A 5 -2.73 3.58 7.65
CA ALA A 5 -1.89 2.50 8.09
C ALA A 5 -1.71 1.63 6.84
N ALA A 6 -0.53 1.72 6.22
CA ALA A 6 0.23 0.52 6.11
C ALA A 6 0.11 -0.08 7.51
N SER A 7 -0.80 -1.04 7.66
CA SER A 7 -0.38 -2.28 8.28
C SER A 7 1.06 -2.42 7.84
N SER A 8 1.98 -2.08 8.74
CA SER A 8 3.35 -2.52 8.60
C SER A 8 3.14 -4.00 8.49
N SER A 9 3.16 -4.49 7.26
CA SER A 9 3.22 -5.90 6.98
C SER A 9 4.36 -6.35 7.89
N VAL A 10 4.03 -7.14 8.92
CA VAL A 10 4.93 -8.19 9.40
C VAL A 10 5.59 -8.68 8.13
N LEU A 11 6.91 -8.49 8.00
CA LEU A 11 7.74 -8.79 6.82
C LEU A 11 7.10 -9.85 5.92
N MET A 12 6.12 -9.45 5.11
CA MET A 12 5.38 -10.38 4.28
C MET A 12 6.24 -10.43 3.05
N MET A 13 6.93 -11.54 2.90
CA MET A 13 7.64 -11.88 1.67
C MET A 13 6.60 -11.89 0.54
N ASN A 14 6.41 -10.75 -0.11
CA ASN A 14 5.71 -10.69 -1.37
C ASN A 14 6.65 -11.27 -2.43
N VAL A 15 6.52 -12.58 -2.63
CA VAL A 15 7.14 -13.32 -3.73
C VAL A 15 6.61 -12.74 -5.05
N PRO A 16 7.45 -12.19 -5.94
CA PRO A 16 7.02 -11.82 -7.28
C PRO A 16 6.79 -13.09 -8.11
N GLN A 17 5.56 -13.61 -8.18
CA GLN A 17 5.24 -14.79 -8.97
C GLN A 17 5.30 -14.48 -10.48
N THR A 18 6.32 -15.02 -11.15
CA THR A 18 6.42 -15.07 -12.62
C THR A 18 5.92 -16.42 -13.15
N ARG A 19 5.16 -16.35 -14.24
CA ARG A 19 4.61 -17.50 -14.99
C ARG A 19 5.75 -18.41 -15.48
N ALA A 20 5.77 -19.67 -15.07
CA ALA A 20 6.74 -20.66 -15.59
C ALA A 20 6.47 -21.01 -17.07
N PRO A 21 7.51 -21.06 -17.93
CA PRO A 21 7.40 -21.54 -19.31
C PRO A 21 7.56 -23.07 -19.42
N LEU A 22 7.05 -23.60 -20.53
CA LEU A 22 7.04 -25.01 -20.92
C LEU A 22 8.45 -25.61 -21.05
N THR A 23 8.59 -26.87 -20.60
CA THR A 23 9.78 -27.73 -20.64
C THR A 23 10.38 -27.95 -22.05
N PRO A 24 11.72 -28.10 -22.18
CA PRO A 24 12.36 -28.60 -23.40
C PRO A 24 12.51 -30.13 -23.39
N PRO A 25 12.63 -30.81 -24.56
CA PRO A 25 12.94 -32.23 -24.62
C PRO A 25 14.45 -32.50 -24.54
N LYS A 26 14.77 -33.72 -24.09
CA LYS A 26 16.09 -34.34 -23.98
C LYS A 26 16.69 -34.59 -25.37
N ASP A 27 18.02 -34.50 -25.49
CA ASP A 27 18.77 -35.07 -26.61
C ASP A 27 19.90 -35.98 -26.12
N ASP A 28 19.91 -37.20 -26.67
CA ASP A 28 21.04 -38.13 -26.69
C ASP A 28 21.58 -38.21 -28.13
N THR A 29 22.89 -37.94 -28.23
CA THR A 29 23.92 -38.34 -29.22
C THR A 29 23.64 -38.82 -30.67
N LEU A 30 24.48 -38.26 -31.57
CA LEU A 30 25.18 -38.86 -32.73
C LEU A 30 24.54 -38.97 -34.15
N SER A 31 24.97 -38.01 -35.00
CA SER A 31 25.57 -38.18 -36.34
C SER A 31 24.72 -38.21 -37.63
N ARG A 32 25.31 -37.58 -38.67
CA ARG A 32 25.15 -37.69 -40.15
C ARG A 32 24.22 -36.74 -40.93
N LYS A 33 24.91 -35.89 -41.73
CA LYS A 33 24.75 -35.57 -43.17
C LYS A 33 23.41 -35.00 -43.71
N ASN A 34 23.51 -33.73 -44.15
CA ASN A 34 23.12 -33.13 -45.44
C ASN A 34 21.69 -33.24 -46.00
N ARG A 35 21.22 -32.04 -46.44
CA ARG A 35 20.23 -31.65 -47.48
C ARG A 35 18.79 -31.31 -47.05
N ILE A 36 18.57 -30.00 -46.90
CA ILE A 36 17.59 -29.12 -47.58
C ILE A 36 16.22 -29.73 -47.94
N ASN A 37 15.16 -29.21 -47.31
CA ASN A 37 14.05 -28.55 -48.03
C ASN A 37 13.21 -27.67 -47.10
N LEU A 38 12.99 -26.41 -47.53
CA LEU A 38 12.05 -25.47 -46.96
C LEU A 38 10.61 -25.92 -47.20
N ILE A 39 9.79 -25.91 -46.15
CA ILE A 39 8.33 -25.83 -46.22
C ILE A 39 7.91 -24.70 -45.26
N GLN A 40 7.15 -23.73 -45.80
CA GLN A 40 6.52 -22.63 -45.08
C GLN A 40 5.55 -23.11 -43.98
N PRO A 41 5.44 -22.41 -42.83
CA PRO A 41 4.26 -22.47 -42.01
C PRO A 41 3.38 -21.22 -42.11
N ARG A 42 2.09 -21.53 -42.02
CA ARG A 42 0.88 -20.70 -42.06
C ARG A 42 0.83 -19.64 -40.96
N ARG A 43 0.15 -18.54 -41.26
CA ARG A 43 -0.36 -17.55 -40.29
C ARG A 43 -1.34 -18.20 -39.31
N LEU A 44 -1.11 -18.00 -38.01
CA LEU A 44 -2.06 -18.02 -36.89
C LEU A 44 -1.61 -16.94 -35.87
N PRO A 45 -2.51 -16.40 -35.04
CA PRO A 45 -2.50 -14.99 -34.61
C PRO A 45 -1.67 -14.73 -33.33
N LEU A 46 -1.02 -13.57 -33.28
CA LEU A 46 -0.40 -12.99 -32.09
C LEU A 46 -1.49 -12.52 -31.12
N ILE A 47 -1.51 -13.12 -29.92
CA ILE A 47 -2.33 -12.72 -28.78
C ILE A 47 -1.55 -11.68 -27.96
N ARG A 48 -2.19 -10.53 -27.74
CA ARG A 48 -1.76 -9.40 -26.91
C ARG A 48 -1.69 -9.79 -25.43
N PHE A 49 -0.64 -9.35 -24.74
CA PHE A 49 -0.63 -9.20 -23.29
C PHE A 49 -1.51 -7.99 -22.93
N HIS A 50 -2.54 -8.20 -22.11
CA HIS A 50 -3.35 -7.13 -21.51
C HIS A 50 -3.07 -7.08 -20.00
N SER A 51 -2.53 -5.93 -19.58
CA SER A 51 -2.72 -5.34 -18.26
C SER A 51 -4.14 -4.77 -18.19
N ASN A 52 -4.84 -5.01 -17.09
CA ASN A 52 -6.19 -4.47 -16.87
C ASN A 52 -6.11 -3.02 -16.39
N HIS A 53 -6.15 -2.08 -17.34
CA HIS A 53 -6.87 -0.82 -17.18
C HIS A 53 -8.33 -1.04 -17.57
N HIS A 54 -9.26 -0.52 -16.77
CA HIS A 54 -10.66 -0.39 -17.18
C HIS A 54 -10.85 0.94 -17.92
N GLN A 55 -11.25 0.87 -19.20
CA GLN A 55 -11.94 1.96 -19.89
C GLN A 55 -13.05 1.40 -20.80
N SER A 56 -14.13 2.18 -20.86
CA SER A 56 -15.37 1.99 -21.61
C SER A 56 -15.18 2.12 -23.12
N TRP A 57 -16.10 1.49 -23.87
CA TRP A 57 -16.17 1.46 -25.33
C TRP A 57 -17.15 2.49 -25.90
N ASN A 58 -16.84 3.05 -27.07
CA ASN A 58 -17.67 3.12 -28.29
C ASN A 58 -16.95 4.05 -29.31
N SER A 59 -16.40 3.57 -30.42
CA SER A 59 -17.01 3.24 -31.73
C SER A 59 -17.24 4.45 -32.66
N VAL A 60 -16.73 4.30 -33.90
CA VAL A 60 -17.22 4.80 -35.21
C VAL A 60 -16.17 5.52 -36.07
N SER A 61 -16.09 4.96 -37.28
CA SER A 61 -15.37 5.25 -38.52
C SER A 61 -15.22 6.69 -39.03
N SER A 62 -14.15 6.92 -39.80
CA SER A 62 -14.22 7.44 -41.19
C SER A 62 -12.85 7.28 -41.89
N LYS A 63 -12.71 6.36 -42.86
CA LYS A 63 -12.61 6.65 -44.31
C LYS A 63 -11.93 7.97 -44.69
N ARG A 64 -10.78 7.88 -45.40
CA ARG A 64 -10.60 8.63 -46.65
C ARG A 64 -9.69 7.88 -47.63
N TRP A 65 -10.28 7.56 -48.78
CA TRP A 65 -9.64 7.17 -50.03
C TRP A 65 -9.23 8.41 -50.82
N SER A 66 -8.16 8.26 -51.59
CA SER A 66 -7.89 8.85 -52.90
C SER A 66 -6.51 8.32 -53.33
N HIS A 67 -6.23 7.75 -54.50
CA HIS A 67 -6.82 7.88 -55.83
C HIS A 67 -6.60 6.60 -56.65
N GLU A 68 -7.53 6.36 -57.59
CA GLU A 68 -7.46 5.39 -58.68
C GLU A 68 -6.38 5.75 -59.73
N ILE A 69 -5.84 4.75 -60.45
CA ILE A 69 -5.96 4.60 -61.92
C ILE A 69 -5.38 3.24 -62.39
N ALA A 70 -6.21 2.55 -63.17
CA ALA A 70 -5.96 1.59 -64.28
C ALA A 70 -5.20 0.26 -64.07
N THR A 71 -6.03 -0.79 -64.06
CA THR A 71 -5.94 -2.13 -64.70
C THR A 71 -4.81 -2.44 -65.70
N GLY A 72 -4.24 -3.67 -65.58
CA GLY A 72 -3.70 -4.41 -66.74
C GLY A 72 -2.67 -5.51 -66.46
N GLY A 73 -3.11 -6.78 -66.49
CA GLY A 73 -2.46 -7.90 -67.20
C GLY A 73 -1.01 -8.33 -66.91
N SER A 74 -0.88 -9.52 -66.32
CA SER A 74 0.06 -10.62 -66.67
C SER A 74 1.48 -10.33 -67.19
N GLY A 75 2.48 -10.92 -66.50
CA GLY A 75 3.53 -11.70 -67.16
C GLY A 75 4.98 -11.25 -66.99
N SER A 76 5.81 -12.22 -66.57
CA SER A 76 7.17 -12.48 -67.07
C SER A 76 8.37 -11.63 -66.59
N LEU A 77 9.27 -12.34 -65.89
CA LEU A 77 10.75 -12.37 -65.98
C LEU A 77 11.63 -11.09 -65.93
N ARG A 78 12.74 -11.30 -65.20
CA ARG A 78 14.15 -10.88 -65.43
C ARG A 78 14.66 -9.56 -64.81
N LYS A 79 15.55 -9.77 -63.84
CA LYS A 79 16.98 -9.36 -63.77
C LYS A 79 17.36 -7.87 -63.89
N LYS A 80 18.07 -7.45 -62.82
CA LYS A 80 19.40 -6.80 -62.75
C LYS A 80 19.51 -5.27 -62.79
N ASN A 81 20.21 -4.83 -61.72
CA ASN A 81 21.37 -3.92 -61.65
C ASN A 81 21.17 -2.40 -61.61
N ASN A 82 21.62 -1.86 -60.47
CA ASN A 82 22.61 -0.79 -60.27
C ASN A 82 22.47 0.52 -61.07
N ALA A 83 22.40 1.65 -60.35
CA ALA A 83 23.59 2.44 -60.00
C ALA A 83 23.22 3.78 -59.29
N TRP A 84 23.97 4.08 -58.23
CA TRP A 84 24.59 5.38 -57.87
C TRP A 84 24.32 6.58 -58.81
N LYS A 85 24.17 7.84 -58.39
CA LYS A 85 24.97 8.60 -57.40
C LYS A 85 24.41 10.03 -57.26
N GLN A 86 24.52 10.55 -56.04
CA GLN A 86 24.99 11.90 -55.65
C GLN A 86 24.38 13.22 -56.18
N CYS A 87 23.96 14.01 -55.18
CA CYS A 87 24.28 15.43 -54.89
C CYS A 87 23.94 16.52 -55.91
N SER A 88 23.18 17.52 -55.45
CA SER A 88 23.65 18.90 -55.18
C SER A 88 22.43 19.79 -54.87
N SER A 89 22.41 20.46 -53.69
CA SER A 89 22.46 21.93 -53.50
C SER A 89 21.41 22.70 -54.35
N SER A 90 20.65 23.69 -53.88
CA SER A 90 20.68 24.55 -52.71
C SER A 90 19.66 25.68 -52.97
N LEU A 91 19.22 26.35 -51.90
CA LEU A 91 18.87 27.78 -51.84
C LEU A 91 17.59 28.29 -52.53
N GLY A 92 16.77 28.99 -51.72
CA GLY A 92 16.22 30.31 -52.11
C GLY A 92 14.70 30.48 -52.01
N GLU A 93 14.23 31.01 -50.86
CA GLU A 93 13.42 32.24 -50.68
C GLU A 93 12.64 32.81 -51.90
N ARG A 94 11.45 33.45 -51.83
CA ARG A 94 10.50 33.93 -50.81
C ARG A 94 9.40 34.75 -51.58
N VAL A 95 8.37 35.27 -50.88
CA VAL A 95 7.50 36.45 -51.22
C VAL A 95 6.19 36.14 -52.00
N VAL A 96 4.98 36.12 -51.39
CA VAL A 96 3.99 37.17 -50.93
C VAL A 96 2.97 37.64 -51.99
N GLY A 97 1.69 37.72 -51.58
CA GLY A 97 0.60 38.55 -52.17
C GLY A 97 -0.70 37.74 -52.41
N ALA A 98 -1.73 37.73 -51.55
CA ALA A 98 -2.69 38.75 -51.11
C ALA A 98 -3.97 38.90 -51.99
N TYR A 99 -5.12 38.88 -51.28
CA TYR A 99 -6.48 39.38 -51.58
C TYR A 99 -7.59 38.51 -52.22
N PHE A 100 -8.70 38.47 -51.45
CA PHE A 100 -10.14 38.13 -51.64
C PHE A 100 -10.83 38.84 -52.86
N PRO A 101 -12.16 38.70 -53.19
CA PRO A 101 -13.33 38.26 -52.39
C PRO A 101 -14.52 37.48 -53.08
N GLU A 102 -15.48 37.09 -52.24
CA GLU A 102 -16.98 37.09 -52.34
C GLU A 102 -17.84 36.20 -53.28
N GLN A 103 -18.66 35.36 -52.61
CA GLN A 103 -20.13 35.13 -52.66
C GLN A 103 -20.96 35.22 -53.98
N PHE A 104 -21.82 34.21 -54.23
CA PHE A 104 -23.31 34.28 -54.08
C PHE A 104 -24.07 33.01 -54.59
N LYS A 105 -25.06 32.57 -53.77
CA LYS A 105 -26.41 31.97 -54.03
C LYS A 105 -26.71 31.11 -55.29
N CYS A 106 -27.41 29.96 -55.13
CA CYS A 106 -28.90 29.84 -55.13
C CYS A 106 -29.43 28.41 -55.49
N MET A 107 -30.52 28.03 -54.81
CA MET A 107 -31.58 26.99 -54.99
C MET A 107 -31.59 25.95 -56.15
N SER A 108 -32.08 24.73 -55.86
CA SER A 108 -33.46 24.26 -56.24
C SER A 108 -33.73 22.77 -55.91
N CYS A 109 -35.01 22.39 -55.99
CA CYS A 109 -35.72 21.27 -55.33
C CYS A 109 -35.95 20.01 -56.21
N SER A 110 -36.63 19.01 -55.59
CA SER A 110 -37.50 17.93 -56.15
C SER A 110 -36.84 16.55 -56.43
N LEU A 111 -37.46 15.36 -56.29
CA LEU A 111 -38.74 14.84 -55.74
C LEU A 111 -38.69 13.28 -55.79
N ASN A 112 -39.54 12.62 -54.98
CA ASN A 112 -40.12 11.25 -55.12
C ASN A 112 -39.25 10.01 -54.79
N ARG A 113 -39.78 8.86 -54.31
CA ARG A 113 -40.98 8.40 -53.54
C ARG A 113 -40.99 6.86 -53.62
N LEU A 114 -41.37 6.15 -52.54
CA LEU A 114 -42.16 4.88 -52.43
C LEU A 114 -41.95 4.25 -51.02
N ARG A 115 -42.85 4.45 -50.03
CA ARG A 115 -44.00 3.60 -49.54
C ARG A 115 -43.65 2.16 -49.14
N SER A 116 -43.92 1.69 -47.91
CA SER A 116 -45.24 1.36 -47.27
C SER A 116 -45.07 1.15 -45.74
N ARG A 117 -45.73 1.87 -44.80
CA ARG A 117 -47.07 1.72 -44.13
C ARG A 117 -47.34 0.45 -43.26
N TYR A 118 -47.57 0.66 -41.94
CA TYR A 118 -48.80 0.42 -41.11
C TYR A 118 -48.55 0.99 -39.67
N SER A 119 -49.12 2.13 -39.22
CA SER A 119 -50.43 2.41 -38.55
C SER A 119 -50.57 1.84 -37.10
N ILE A 120 -50.38 2.61 -36.00
CA ILE A 120 -51.22 3.61 -35.28
C ILE A 120 -52.29 3.05 -34.31
N LYS A 121 -52.24 3.50 -33.04
CA LYS A 121 -53.29 4.11 -32.17
C LYS A 121 -52.71 4.26 -30.74
N GLY A 122 -52.79 5.33 -29.95
CA GLY A 122 -53.41 6.66 -30.03
C GLY A 122 -53.86 7.14 -28.63
N SER A 123 -53.65 8.43 -28.32
CA SER A 123 -54.32 9.31 -27.32
C SER A 123 -53.63 9.66 -25.98
N THR A 124 -53.44 10.97 -25.81
CA THR A 124 -53.35 11.81 -24.59
C THR A 124 -54.68 12.60 -24.46
N PRO A 125 -54.92 13.58 -23.54
CA PRO A 125 -54.34 13.97 -22.22
C PRO A 125 -55.43 14.21 -21.12
N THR A 126 -55.06 14.77 -19.94
CA THR A 126 -55.70 15.91 -19.19
C THR A 126 -55.78 15.75 -17.64
N ILE A 127 -55.39 16.84 -16.94
CA ILE A 127 -55.42 17.24 -15.49
C ILE A 127 -56.89 17.42 -14.98
N PRO A 128 -57.33 17.24 -13.69
CA PRO A 128 -57.05 18.19 -12.58
C PRO A 128 -57.15 17.79 -11.07
N ARG A 129 -56.45 18.60 -10.23
CA ARG A 129 -56.75 19.16 -8.88
C ARG A 129 -57.34 18.32 -7.70
N ALA A 130 -56.58 18.36 -6.59
CA ALA A 130 -56.91 18.89 -5.24
C ALA A 130 -57.53 18.02 -4.09
N PHE A 131 -57.14 18.41 -2.85
CA PHE A 131 -57.56 18.09 -1.46
C PHE A 131 -57.02 16.78 -0.83
N VAL A 132 -56.22 16.78 0.26
CA VAL A 132 -56.42 17.18 1.70
C VAL A 132 -57.50 16.33 2.40
N ASP A 133 -57.15 15.40 3.32
CA ASP A 133 -57.08 15.61 4.79
C ASP A 133 -56.86 14.28 5.58
N LYS A 134 -56.06 14.38 6.65
CA LYS A 134 -56.12 13.79 8.01
C LYS A 134 -56.64 12.36 8.36
N SER A 135 -55.85 11.77 9.28
CA SER A 135 -56.24 11.05 10.53
C SER A 135 -56.76 9.60 10.39
N ALA A 136 -56.63 8.62 11.29
CA ALA A 136 -56.06 8.45 12.63
C ALA A 136 -56.10 6.93 12.99
N PHE A 137 -55.24 6.47 13.91
CA PHE A 137 -55.39 5.27 14.80
C PHE A 137 -55.47 3.86 14.13
N ASN A 138 -55.05 2.72 14.70
CA ASN A 138 -54.74 2.32 16.08
C ASN A 138 -53.89 1.03 16.15
N LEU A 139 -53.33 0.80 17.34
CA LEU A 139 -52.44 -0.28 17.79
C LEU A 139 -53.06 -1.69 17.92
N SER A 140 -52.21 -2.71 17.73
CA SER A 140 -52.14 -3.99 18.49
C SER A 140 -50.79 -4.66 18.13
N GLY A 141 -49.87 -5.09 19.00
CA GLY A 141 -49.89 -5.44 20.42
C GLY A 141 -49.34 -6.88 20.56
N HIS A 142 -48.08 -7.03 21.03
CA HIS A 142 -47.39 -8.18 21.69
C HIS A 142 -45.89 -8.21 21.31
N SER A 143 -45.00 -7.55 22.06
CA SER A 143 -44.25 -8.00 23.26
C SER A 143 -43.12 -9.01 22.98
N LEU A 144 -41.86 -8.57 23.13
CA LEU A 144 -40.75 -9.35 23.70
C LEU A 144 -39.57 -8.41 24.03
N ASP A 145 -38.98 -8.65 25.20
CA ASP A 145 -38.13 -7.77 26.00
C ASP A 145 -36.77 -7.43 25.37
N THR A 146 -36.38 -6.16 25.46
CA THR A 146 -34.98 -5.70 25.30
C THR A 146 -34.57 -4.84 26.48
N ALA A 147 -33.47 -5.25 27.11
CA ALA A 147 -32.83 -4.56 28.22
C ALA A 147 -32.33 -3.18 27.78
N SER A 148 -32.71 -2.15 28.53
CA SER A 148 -32.34 -0.75 28.30
C SER A 148 -30.88 -0.48 28.66
N VAL A 149 -30.06 -0.10 27.68
CA VAL A 149 -28.79 0.61 27.93
C VAL A 149 -29.13 2.09 28.11
N LYS A 150 -28.70 2.67 29.25
CA LYS A 150 -28.91 4.09 29.56
C LYS A 150 -27.99 4.96 28.68
N HIS A 151 -28.59 5.83 27.88
CA HIS A 151 -27.87 6.95 27.26
C HIS A 151 -27.46 7.97 28.34
N VAL A 152 -26.17 8.31 28.39
CA VAL A 152 -25.68 9.46 29.15
C VAL A 152 -25.63 10.66 28.20
N HIS A 153 -26.58 11.58 28.38
CA HIS A 153 -26.55 12.91 27.79
C HIS A 153 -25.52 13.76 28.56
N VAL A 154 -24.45 14.20 27.90
CA VAL A 154 -23.62 15.32 28.35
C VAL A 154 -24.19 16.59 27.70
N PRO A 155 -24.61 17.62 28.45
CA PRO A 155 -25.16 18.83 27.87
C PRO A 155 -24.00 19.75 27.40
N CYS A 156 -23.69 19.72 26.10
CA CYS A 156 -22.91 20.79 25.47
C CYS A 156 -23.86 21.84 24.91
N THR A 157 -23.90 23.00 25.55
CA THR A 157 -24.61 24.20 25.06
C THR A 157 -23.99 24.68 23.76
N SER A 158 -24.76 24.66 22.68
CA SER A 158 -24.43 25.29 21.40
C SER A 158 -24.61 26.81 21.51
N MET A 159 -23.53 27.59 21.37
CA MET A 159 -23.63 29.01 21.03
C MET A 159 -23.14 29.22 19.60
N GLY A 160 -24.07 29.62 18.73
CA GLY A 160 -23.78 30.18 17.40
C GLY A 160 -23.43 31.68 17.49
N PRO A 161 -22.96 32.27 16.38
CA PRO A 161 -21.92 33.29 16.38
C PRO A 161 -22.46 34.72 16.45
N ASN A 162 -21.68 35.62 17.05
CA ASN A 162 -21.45 37.00 16.63
C ASN A 162 -20.24 37.55 17.41
N GLU A 163 -19.14 37.81 16.70
CA GLU A 163 -18.00 38.63 17.14
C GLU A 163 -18.37 40.15 17.12
N PRO A 164 -17.53 41.12 17.57
CA PRO A 164 -16.11 41.01 17.98
C PRO A 164 -15.70 41.79 19.26
N HIS A 165 -14.43 41.59 19.65
CA HIS A 165 -13.46 42.53 20.26
C HIS A 165 -12.83 42.21 21.63
N ALA A 166 -11.50 42.12 21.55
CA ALA A 166 -10.42 42.21 22.53
C ALA A 166 -10.67 42.94 23.88
N ALA A 167 -10.16 42.36 24.97
CA ALA A 167 -9.15 42.95 25.87
C ALA A 167 -8.92 42.06 27.11
N SER A 168 -7.74 42.21 27.71
CA SER A 168 -7.14 41.40 28.76
C SER A 168 -7.46 41.89 30.19
N ILE A 169 -7.20 41.00 31.17
CA ILE A 169 -6.96 41.23 32.62
C ILE A 169 -8.17 41.48 33.54
N GLY A 170 -8.26 40.65 34.59
CA GLY A 170 -8.92 41.02 35.85
C GLY A 170 -9.42 39.84 36.68
N CYS A 171 -8.56 39.24 37.50
CA CYS A 171 -8.98 38.41 38.63
C CYS A 171 -9.69 39.29 39.68
N PRO A 172 -10.83 38.90 40.26
CA PRO A 172 -11.26 39.42 41.55
C PRO A 172 -11.02 38.39 42.64
N ASP A 173 -10.24 38.81 43.64
CA ASP A 173 -10.12 38.20 44.95
C ASP A 173 -11.50 37.97 45.60
N GLY A 174 -11.68 36.78 46.16
CA GLY A 174 -12.87 36.39 46.91
C GLY A 174 -12.73 34.98 47.47
N ILE A 175 -11.70 34.73 48.29
CA ILE A 175 -11.57 33.47 49.05
C ILE A 175 -12.45 33.58 50.30
N LEU A 176 -13.42 32.68 50.43
CA LEU A 176 -13.59 31.79 51.60
C LEU A 176 -14.85 30.90 51.40
N GLU A 177 -14.66 29.59 51.64
CA GLU A 177 -15.65 28.51 51.65
C GLU A 177 -16.11 27.93 50.29
N ARG A 178 -15.17 27.32 49.54
CA ARG A 178 -15.51 26.34 48.48
C ARG A 178 -14.43 25.31 48.16
N GLN A 179 -13.59 24.92 49.12
CA GLN A 179 -12.52 23.93 48.85
C GLN A 179 -12.96 22.47 49.00
N ASP A 180 -14.05 22.17 49.73
CA ASP A 180 -14.46 20.78 49.96
C ASP A 180 -15.46 20.24 48.91
N SER A 181 -16.14 21.11 48.16
CA SER A 181 -17.13 20.69 47.14
C SER A 181 -16.49 20.37 45.79
N ASP A 182 -15.41 21.06 45.40
CA ASP A 182 -14.73 20.84 44.12
C ASP A 182 -13.83 19.59 44.12
N LEU A 183 -13.38 19.15 45.31
CA LEU A 183 -12.61 17.90 45.47
C LEU A 183 -13.49 16.65 45.30
N LEU A 184 -14.72 16.66 45.84
CA LEU A 184 -15.68 15.56 45.71
C LEU A 184 -16.18 15.39 44.27
N ASP A 185 -16.37 16.49 43.53
CA ASP A 185 -16.75 16.43 42.11
C ASP A 185 -15.58 15.91 41.24
N SER A 186 -14.33 16.30 41.53
CA SER A 186 -13.15 15.78 40.84
C SER A 186 -12.92 14.28 41.11
N GLU A 187 -13.19 13.80 42.33
CA GLU A 187 -13.09 12.36 42.64
C GLU A 187 -14.19 11.54 41.95
N LEU A 188 -15.42 12.06 41.89
CA LEU A 188 -16.52 11.40 41.19
C LEU A 188 -16.30 11.37 39.67
N GLU A 189 -15.77 12.45 39.09
CA GLU A 189 -15.40 12.49 37.67
C GLU A 189 -14.25 11.54 37.35
N ARG A 190 -13.22 11.45 38.20
CA ARG A 190 -12.15 10.45 38.06
C ARG A 190 -12.68 9.03 38.15
N ALA A 191 -13.62 8.75 39.06
CA ALA A 191 -14.23 7.44 39.19
C ALA A 191 -15.05 7.06 37.95
N ARG A 192 -15.84 7.99 37.38
CA ARG A 192 -16.58 7.79 36.12
C ARG A 192 -15.65 7.60 34.93
N LEU A 193 -14.58 8.38 34.84
CA LEU A 193 -13.58 8.23 33.79
C LEU A 193 -12.87 6.88 33.92
N PHE A 194 -12.52 6.46 35.13
CA PHE A 194 -11.96 5.14 35.38
C PHE A 194 -12.93 4.03 34.93
N GLU A 195 -14.21 4.11 35.28
CA GLU A 195 -15.23 3.16 34.83
C GLU A 195 -15.38 3.13 33.30
N PHE A 196 -15.42 4.30 32.65
CA PHE A 196 -15.47 4.41 31.19
C PHE A 196 -14.24 3.76 30.53
N LEU A 197 -13.03 4.05 31.01
CA LEU A 197 -11.81 3.50 30.42
C LEU A 197 -11.68 1.99 30.62
N HIS A 198 -12.32 1.41 31.64
CA HIS A 198 -12.36 -0.05 31.85
C HIS A 198 -13.52 -0.73 31.12
N SER A 199 -14.41 0.03 30.48
CA SER A 199 -15.50 -0.55 29.69
C SER A 199 -14.98 -1.18 28.39
N GLU A 200 -15.62 -2.27 27.97
CA GLU A 200 -15.26 -3.01 26.76
C GLU A 200 -15.64 -2.24 25.50
N LEU A 201 -14.80 -2.36 24.47
CA LEU A 201 -15.09 -1.82 23.15
C LEU A 201 -16.23 -2.59 22.48
N PRO A 202 -17.03 -1.92 21.63
CA PRO A 202 -18.11 -2.58 20.92
C PRO A 202 -17.55 -3.60 19.90
N CYS A 203 -18.19 -4.76 19.79
CA CYS A 203 -17.86 -5.72 18.74
C CYS A 203 -18.54 -5.36 17.41
N HIS A 204 -17.89 -5.70 16.29
CA HIS A 204 -18.41 -5.52 14.94
C HIS A 204 -19.79 -6.19 14.79
N PRO A 205 -20.86 -5.46 14.43
CA PRO A 205 -22.24 -5.94 14.53
C PRO A 205 -22.58 -7.06 13.55
N LYS A 206 -21.94 -7.09 12.37
CA LYS A 206 -22.15 -8.12 11.34
C LYS A 206 -21.14 -9.28 11.37
N LEU A 207 -20.20 -9.28 12.33
CA LEU A 207 -19.15 -10.30 12.37
C LEU A 207 -19.63 -11.51 13.16
N HIS A 208 -19.78 -12.64 12.47
CA HIS A 208 -20.22 -13.89 13.07
C HIS A 208 -19.01 -14.79 13.34
N ARG A 209 -18.86 -15.21 14.59
CA ARG A 209 -17.83 -16.16 15.03
C ARG A 209 -18.48 -17.48 15.44
N GLY A 210 -17.86 -18.60 15.10
CA GLY A 210 -18.34 -19.91 15.52
C GLY A 210 -17.25 -20.98 15.51
N GLN A 211 -17.60 -22.16 16.02
CA GLN A 211 -16.70 -23.30 16.10
C GLN A 211 -17.48 -24.60 15.87
N LEU A 212 -16.95 -25.46 14.99
CA LEU A 212 -17.49 -26.79 14.74
C LEU A 212 -17.10 -27.79 15.84
N LYS A 213 -17.81 -28.93 15.92
CA LYS A 213 -17.53 -30.00 16.89
C LYS A 213 -16.12 -30.60 16.78
N ASN A 214 -15.53 -30.60 15.59
CA ASN A 214 -14.15 -31.05 15.35
C ASN A 214 -13.09 -29.98 15.66
N GLY A 215 -13.51 -28.83 16.20
CA GLY A 215 -12.65 -27.74 16.67
C GLY A 215 -12.37 -26.64 15.64
N LEU A 216 -12.78 -26.80 14.36
CA LEU A 216 -12.57 -25.78 13.33
C LEU A 216 -13.29 -24.49 13.70
N ARG A 217 -12.52 -23.40 13.86
CA ARG A 217 -13.07 -22.05 14.06
C ARG A 217 -13.45 -21.45 12.71
N TYR A 218 -14.49 -20.62 12.68
CA TYR A 218 -14.83 -19.84 11.50
C TYR A 218 -15.31 -18.44 11.84
N LEU A 219 -15.00 -17.49 10.95
CA LEU A 219 -15.42 -16.11 11.00
C LEU A 219 -16.10 -15.73 9.68
N ILE A 220 -17.29 -15.12 9.75
CA ILE A 220 -18.07 -14.71 8.59
C ILE A 220 -18.41 -13.22 8.72
N LEU A 221 -18.06 -12.43 7.71
CA LEU A 221 -18.46 -11.02 7.60
C LEU A 221 -19.17 -10.77 6.25
N PRO A 222 -20.48 -10.48 6.26
CA PRO A 222 -21.19 -10.00 5.07
C PRO A 222 -20.68 -8.63 4.63
N ASN A 223 -20.21 -8.52 3.39
CA ASN A 223 -19.74 -7.29 2.76
C ASN A 223 -20.03 -7.26 1.25
N LYS A 224 -20.61 -6.18 0.72
CA LYS A 224 -21.09 -6.15 -0.68
C LYS A 224 -20.07 -5.60 -1.69
N VAL A 225 -18.82 -5.40 -1.27
CA VAL A 225 -17.78 -4.77 -2.09
C VAL A 225 -16.60 -5.73 -2.33
N PRO A 226 -16.28 -6.09 -3.58
CA PRO A 226 -17.07 -5.88 -4.80
C PRO A 226 -18.35 -6.74 -4.82
N PRO A 227 -19.41 -6.34 -5.55
CA PRO A 227 -20.68 -7.07 -5.57
C PRO A 227 -20.54 -8.45 -6.23
N ASN A 228 -21.36 -9.41 -5.80
CA ASN A 228 -21.38 -10.79 -6.27
C ASN A 228 -20.04 -11.54 -6.13
N ARG A 229 -19.23 -11.17 -5.14
CA ARG A 229 -17.92 -11.79 -4.87
C ARG A 229 -17.72 -12.01 -3.38
N PHE A 230 -16.92 -13.01 -3.05
CA PHE A 230 -16.48 -13.29 -1.70
C PHE A 230 -15.05 -13.84 -1.67
N GLU A 231 -14.41 -13.64 -0.53
CA GLU A 231 -13.12 -14.17 -0.15
C GLU A 231 -13.32 -15.30 0.86
N ALA A 232 -12.62 -16.41 0.67
CA ALA A 232 -12.56 -17.51 1.63
C ALA A 232 -11.11 -17.88 1.91
N HIS A 233 -10.66 -17.70 3.15
CA HIS A 233 -9.29 -17.96 3.60
C HIS A 233 -9.28 -19.09 4.63
N MET A 234 -8.56 -20.18 4.35
CA MET A 234 -8.27 -21.23 5.31
C MET A 234 -6.88 -21.00 5.88
N GLU A 235 -6.81 -20.52 7.11
CA GLU A 235 -5.57 -20.35 7.88
C GLU A 235 -5.30 -21.61 8.70
N VAL A 236 -4.20 -22.30 8.41
CA VAL A 236 -3.68 -23.38 9.25
C VAL A 236 -2.64 -22.78 10.18
N HIS A 237 -2.81 -22.94 11.48
CA HIS A 237 -1.90 -22.40 12.52
C HIS A 237 -0.63 -23.25 12.64
N ALA A 238 0.07 -23.41 11.52
CA ALA A 238 1.38 -24.03 11.40
C ALA A 238 2.17 -23.38 10.27
N GLY A 239 3.37 -22.92 10.60
CA GLY A 239 4.31 -22.29 9.68
C GLY A 239 5.72 -22.86 9.81
N SER A 240 6.72 -22.11 9.38
CA SER A 240 8.12 -22.57 9.43
C SER A 240 8.68 -22.69 10.84
N ILE A 241 8.12 -21.99 11.82
CA ILE A 241 8.54 -22.09 13.22
C ILE A 241 8.25 -23.46 13.84
N ASP A 242 7.28 -24.18 13.28
CA ASP A 242 6.80 -25.50 13.70
C ASP A 242 7.62 -26.64 13.08
N GLU A 243 8.67 -26.30 12.33
CA GLU A 243 9.61 -27.21 11.70
C GLU A 243 10.69 -27.69 12.67
N GLU A 244 10.93 -29.00 12.64
CA GLU A 244 12.10 -29.59 13.27
C GLU A 244 13.39 -29.23 12.52
N ASP A 245 14.55 -29.55 13.11
CA ASP A 245 15.85 -29.17 12.54
C ASP A 245 16.14 -29.79 11.16
N ASP A 246 15.50 -30.91 10.84
CA ASP A 246 15.60 -31.59 9.54
C ASP A 246 14.40 -31.29 8.61
N GLU A 247 13.63 -30.25 8.91
CA GLU A 247 12.37 -29.88 8.24
C GLU A 247 12.34 -28.42 7.74
N GLN A 248 13.48 -27.73 7.67
CA GLN A 248 13.53 -26.30 7.34
C GLN A 248 13.09 -26.00 5.90
N GLY A 249 11.87 -25.45 5.73
CA GLY A 249 11.18 -25.19 4.47
C GLY A 249 10.10 -26.22 4.10
N ILE A 250 9.81 -27.19 4.97
CA ILE A 250 8.81 -28.22 4.70
C ILE A 250 7.38 -27.67 4.78
N ALA A 251 7.14 -26.63 5.60
CA ALA A 251 5.84 -25.97 5.66
C ALA A 251 5.49 -25.35 4.30
N HIS A 252 6.43 -24.62 3.73
CA HIS A 252 6.32 -24.04 2.39
C HIS A 252 6.22 -25.11 1.29
N MET A 253 6.97 -26.22 1.41
CA MET A 253 6.82 -27.37 0.50
C MET A 253 5.40 -27.95 0.52
N ILE A 254 4.77 -28.07 1.69
CA ILE A 254 3.41 -28.60 1.81
C ILE A 254 2.41 -27.66 1.17
N GLU A 255 2.57 -26.35 1.36
CA GLU A 255 1.75 -25.36 0.69
C GLU A 255 1.72 -25.59 -0.82
N HIS A 256 2.89 -25.67 -1.48
CA HIS A 256 2.97 -25.96 -2.92
C HIS A 256 2.31 -27.29 -3.32
N VAL A 257 2.63 -28.37 -2.59
CA VAL A 257 2.17 -29.72 -2.93
C VAL A 257 0.66 -29.86 -2.74
N ALA A 258 0.13 -29.32 -1.64
CA ALA A 258 -1.29 -29.33 -1.31
C ALA A 258 -2.09 -28.42 -2.24
N PHE A 259 -1.65 -27.17 -2.41
CA PHE A 259 -2.35 -26.16 -3.19
C PHE A 259 -2.43 -26.53 -4.66
N LEU A 260 -1.30 -26.87 -5.28
CA LEU A 260 -1.27 -27.15 -6.70
C LEU A 260 -1.68 -28.59 -7.03
N GLY A 261 -1.81 -29.47 -6.01
CA GLY A 261 -2.27 -30.85 -6.14
C GLY A 261 -3.79 -31.06 -6.14
N SER A 262 -4.58 -30.03 -5.79
CA SER A 262 -6.05 -30.14 -5.66
C SER A 262 -6.75 -30.17 -7.02
N LYS A 263 -7.51 -31.25 -7.27
CA LYS A 263 -8.36 -31.38 -8.46
C LYS A 263 -9.61 -30.53 -8.33
N LYS A 264 -10.16 -30.35 -7.12
CA LYS A 264 -11.33 -29.49 -6.90
C LYS A 264 -10.99 -28.03 -7.16
N ARG A 265 -9.80 -27.57 -6.78
CA ARG A 265 -9.29 -26.24 -7.15
C ARG A 265 -9.16 -26.07 -8.65
N GLU A 266 -8.60 -27.06 -9.36
CA GLU A 266 -8.50 -27.01 -10.82
C GLU A 266 -9.86 -26.84 -11.51
N LYS A 267 -10.94 -27.40 -10.96
CA LYS A 267 -12.31 -27.20 -11.48
C LYS A 267 -12.84 -25.78 -11.28
N LEU A 268 -12.30 -25.02 -10.33
CA LEU A 268 -12.66 -23.62 -10.14
C LEU A 268 -11.98 -22.71 -11.18
N LEU A 269 -10.93 -23.18 -11.86
CA LEU A 269 -10.30 -22.42 -12.95
C LEU A 269 -11.30 -22.21 -14.09
N GLY A 270 -11.44 -20.97 -14.55
CA GLY A 270 -12.39 -20.59 -15.61
C GLY A 270 -13.76 -20.11 -15.10
N THR A 271 -14.09 -20.31 -13.81
CA THR A 271 -15.32 -19.76 -13.20
C THR A 271 -15.23 -18.26 -12.90
N GLY A 272 -14.05 -17.65 -13.08
CA GLY A 272 -13.75 -16.30 -12.62
C GLY A 272 -13.23 -16.23 -11.18
N ALA A 273 -13.11 -17.39 -10.52
CA ALA A 273 -12.38 -17.52 -9.25
C ALA A 273 -10.87 -17.41 -9.45
N ARG A 274 -10.19 -16.84 -8.45
CA ARG A 274 -8.74 -16.75 -8.33
C ARG A 274 -8.36 -17.36 -7.00
N SER A 275 -7.30 -18.16 -6.99
CA SER A 275 -6.83 -18.84 -5.78
C SER A 275 -5.34 -18.61 -5.65
N ASN A 276 -4.86 -18.46 -4.42
CA ASN A 276 -3.43 -18.44 -4.12
C ASN A 276 -3.19 -18.99 -2.70
N ALA A 277 -1.93 -19.11 -2.32
CA ALA A 277 -1.53 -19.54 -0.99
C ALA A 277 -0.23 -18.82 -0.59
N TYR A 278 0.05 -18.80 0.72
CA TYR A 278 1.33 -18.33 1.23
C TYR A 278 1.64 -18.99 2.58
N THR A 279 2.92 -19.08 2.90
CA THR A 279 3.45 -19.62 4.14
C THR A 279 4.29 -18.57 4.85
N ASP A 280 4.00 -18.35 6.12
CA ASP A 280 4.74 -17.44 6.99
C ASP A 280 5.35 -18.22 8.17
N PHE A 281 6.04 -17.53 9.08
CA PHE A 281 6.63 -18.12 10.28
C PHE A 281 5.62 -18.92 11.10
N HIS A 282 4.38 -18.42 11.23
CA HIS A 282 3.40 -18.94 12.18
C HIS A 282 2.24 -19.71 11.57
N HIS A 283 1.99 -19.57 10.26
CA HIS A 283 0.80 -20.12 9.63
C HIS A 283 1.01 -20.38 8.14
N THR A 284 0.10 -21.17 7.57
CA THR A 284 -0.05 -21.38 6.13
C THR A 284 -1.48 -21.03 5.74
N VAL A 285 -1.68 -20.13 4.77
CA VAL A 285 -3.01 -19.65 4.36
C VAL A 285 -3.30 -20.04 2.92
N PHE A 286 -4.41 -20.75 2.72
CA PHE A 286 -4.97 -21.03 1.39
C PHE A 286 -6.19 -20.15 1.17
N HIS A 287 -6.18 -19.33 0.13
CA HIS A 287 -7.25 -18.39 -0.13
C HIS A 287 -7.82 -18.48 -1.54
N ILE A 288 -9.13 -18.29 -1.63
CA ILE A 288 -9.88 -18.31 -2.88
C ILE A 288 -10.80 -17.09 -2.90
N HIS A 289 -10.52 -16.21 -3.85
CA HIS A 289 -11.40 -15.14 -4.29
C HIS A 289 -12.36 -15.71 -5.32
N SER A 290 -13.66 -15.73 -5.04
CA SER A 290 -14.65 -16.30 -5.95
C SER A 290 -15.82 -15.36 -6.22
N PRO A 291 -16.39 -15.35 -7.44
CA PRO A 291 -17.76 -14.88 -7.61
C PRO A 291 -18.75 -15.77 -6.82
N THR A 292 -19.89 -15.22 -6.43
CA THR A 292 -20.96 -15.95 -5.73
C THR A 292 -21.64 -16.97 -6.66
N SER A 293 -21.78 -16.62 -7.94
CA SER A 293 -22.35 -17.48 -8.99
C SER A 293 -21.65 -17.26 -10.33
N THR A 294 -21.78 -18.21 -11.25
CA THR A 294 -21.33 -18.04 -12.65
C THR A 294 -22.52 -17.92 -13.60
N LYS A 295 -22.33 -17.33 -14.77
CA LYS A 295 -23.39 -17.25 -15.81
C LYS A 295 -23.74 -18.63 -16.40
N ASP A 296 -22.83 -19.59 -16.30
CA ASP A 296 -22.92 -20.90 -16.96
C ASP A 296 -23.30 -22.04 -15.99
N ALA A 297 -23.33 -21.80 -14.68
CA ALA A 297 -23.79 -22.76 -13.67
C ALA A 297 -24.88 -22.13 -12.80
N ASP A 298 -26.07 -22.73 -12.80
CA ASP A 298 -27.27 -22.35 -12.02
C ASP A 298 -27.10 -22.48 -10.49
N GLY A 299 -25.86 -22.51 -9.97
CA GLY A 299 -25.54 -22.84 -8.59
C GLY A 299 -24.61 -21.86 -7.90
N ASP A 300 -24.74 -21.82 -6.57
CA ASP A 300 -23.83 -21.15 -5.63
C ASP A 300 -22.43 -21.79 -5.69
N LEU A 301 -21.39 -20.96 -5.85
CA LEU A 301 -20.01 -21.43 -5.90
C LEU A 301 -19.40 -21.68 -4.51
N LEU A 302 -20.00 -21.14 -3.45
CA LEU A 302 -19.48 -21.27 -2.09
C LEU A 302 -19.25 -22.73 -1.67
N PRO A 303 -20.19 -23.68 -1.87
CA PRO A 303 -19.93 -25.10 -1.59
C PRO A 303 -18.69 -25.64 -2.30
N SER A 304 -18.50 -25.31 -3.58
CA SER A 304 -17.36 -25.79 -4.38
C SER A 304 -16.03 -25.20 -3.88
N VAL A 305 -16.05 -23.95 -3.43
CA VAL A 305 -14.89 -23.27 -2.82
C VAL A 305 -14.53 -23.91 -1.47
N LEU A 306 -15.52 -24.12 -0.60
CA LEU A 306 -15.32 -24.80 0.69
C LEU A 306 -14.78 -26.23 0.48
N ASP A 307 -15.34 -26.94 -0.50
CA ASP A 307 -14.92 -28.28 -0.88
C ASP A 307 -13.46 -28.33 -1.37
N ALA A 308 -13.04 -27.32 -2.13
CA ALA A 308 -11.66 -27.18 -2.58
C ALA A 308 -10.72 -26.87 -1.42
N LEU A 309 -11.08 -25.95 -0.52
CA LEU A 309 -10.30 -25.64 0.68
C LEU A 309 -10.17 -26.86 1.61
N ASN A 310 -11.21 -27.67 1.74
CA ASN A 310 -11.18 -28.92 2.51
C ASN A 310 -10.20 -29.95 1.88
N GLU A 311 -10.22 -30.10 0.56
CA GLU A 311 -9.27 -30.98 -0.14
C GLU A 311 -7.82 -30.48 -0.01
N ILE A 312 -7.59 -29.19 -0.21
CA ILE A 312 -6.26 -28.58 -0.10
C ILE A 312 -5.71 -28.75 1.32
N ALA A 313 -6.46 -28.34 2.34
CA ALA A 313 -5.97 -28.32 3.71
C ALA A 313 -5.90 -29.72 4.33
N PHE A 314 -6.92 -30.57 4.16
CA PHE A 314 -7.05 -31.79 4.97
C PHE A 314 -6.90 -33.10 4.18
N HIS A 315 -7.04 -33.06 2.85
CA HIS A 315 -6.93 -34.25 2.00
C HIS A 315 -5.97 -34.08 0.80
N PRO A 316 -4.75 -33.54 0.98
CA PRO A 316 -3.81 -33.36 -0.13
C PRO A 316 -3.24 -34.69 -0.64
N SER A 317 -2.93 -34.72 -1.94
CA SER A 317 -2.38 -35.89 -2.62
C SER A 317 -0.85 -35.78 -2.79
N PHE A 318 -0.09 -36.47 -1.94
CA PHE A 318 1.38 -36.49 -1.95
C PHE A 318 1.99 -37.44 -3.01
N LEU A 319 1.65 -37.26 -4.29
CA LEU A 319 2.25 -38.04 -5.38
C LEU A 319 3.74 -37.70 -5.54
N ALA A 320 4.62 -38.70 -5.58
CA ALA A 320 6.06 -38.49 -5.70
C ALA A 320 6.46 -37.65 -6.94
N SER A 321 5.80 -37.87 -8.08
CA SER A 321 6.01 -37.07 -9.29
C SER A 321 5.63 -35.60 -9.12
N ARG A 322 4.65 -35.31 -8.24
CA ARG A 322 4.22 -33.96 -7.93
C ARG A 322 5.19 -33.26 -7.00
N VAL A 323 5.59 -33.94 -5.92
CA VAL A 323 6.61 -33.45 -4.99
C VAL A 323 7.87 -33.04 -5.75
N GLU A 324 8.34 -33.86 -6.70
CA GLU A 324 9.56 -33.54 -7.46
C GLU A 324 9.36 -32.40 -8.49
N LYS A 325 8.14 -32.18 -8.96
CA LYS A 325 7.82 -31.01 -9.78
C LYS A 325 7.86 -29.74 -8.93
N GLU A 326 7.20 -29.76 -7.77
CA GLU A 326 7.13 -28.60 -6.89
C GLU A 326 8.47 -28.28 -6.24
N ARG A 327 9.28 -29.29 -5.92
CA ARG A 327 10.66 -29.10 -5.44
C ARG A 327 11.49 -28.27 -6.42
N ARG A 328 11.38 -28.52 -7.72
CA ARG A 328 12.08 -27.73 -8.75
C ARG A 328 11.56 -26.30 -8.82
N ALA A 329 10.26 -26.08 -8.61
CA ALA A 329 9.68 -24.74 -8.55
C ALA A 329 10.21 -23.97 -7.34
N ILE A 330 10.19 -24.57 -6.15
CA ILE A 330 10.70 -23.96 -4.91
C ILE A 330 12.19 -23.65 -5.00
N LEU A 331 13.00 -24.54 -5.61
CA LEU A 331 14.42 -24.25 -5.83
C LEU A 331 14.65 -23.07 -6.77
N SER A 332 13.79 -22.89 -7.78
CA SER A 332 13.83 -21.71 -8.65
C SER A 332 13.41 -20.44 -7.91
N GLU A 333 12.41 -20.54 -7.03
CA GLU A 333 11.93 -19.44 -6.21
C GLU A 333 12.99 -19.00 -5.19
N LEU A 334 13.65 -19.94 -4.50
CA LEU A 334 14.78 -19.69 -3.62
C LEU A 334 15.87 -18.89 -4.34
N GLN A 335 16.16 -19.21 -5.61
CA GLN A 335 17.15 -18.46 -6.40
C GLN A 335 16.67 -17.04 -6.74
N MET A 336 15.40 -16.88 -7.09
CA MET A 336 14.80 -15.60 -7.45
C MET A 336 14.65 -14.66 -6.24
N MET A 337 14.28 -15.19 -5.08
CA MET A 337 14.07 -14.43 -3.86
C MET A 337 15.38 -14.00 -3.18
N ASN A 338 16.51 -14.59 -3.55
CA ASN A 338 17.83 -14.32 -2.96
C ASN A 338 18.43 -12.96 -3.38
N THR A 339 17.65 -11.89 -3.24
CA THR A 339 18.04 -10.49 -3.46
C THR A 339 18.84 -9.95 -2.27
N ILE A 340 19.45 -8.77 -2.43
CA ILE A 340 20.19 -8.14 -1.32
C ILE A 340 19.24 -7.63 -0.24
N GLU A 341 18.08 -7.12 -0.63
CA GLU A 341 17.02 -6.66 0.26
C GLU A 341 16.56 -7.81 1.17
N TYR A 342 16.26 -8.96 0.57
CA TYR A 342 15.89 -10.17 1.32
C TYR A 342 16.95 -10.61 2.33
N ARG A 343 18.23 -10.54 1.95
CA ARG A 343 19.35 -10.89 2.84
C ARG A 343 19.46 -9.91 4.02
N VAL A 344 19.24 -8.62 3.77
CA VAL A 344 19.18 -7.61 4.84
C VAL A 344 18.05 -7.95 5.80
N ASP A 345 16.84 -8.19 5.30
CA ASP A 345 15.69 -8.54 6.14
C ASP A 345 15.95 -9.79 6.99
N CYS A 346 16.55 -10.82 6.39
CA CYS A 346 16.97 -12.01 7.13
C CYS A 346 17.95 -11.67 8.26
N GLN A 347 18.92 -10.79 8.03
CA GLN A 347 19.87 -10.36 9.08
C GLN A 347 19.17 -9.58 10.20
N LEU A 348 18.26 -8.68 9.85
CA LEU A 348 17.47 -7.91 10.82
C LEU A 348 16.64 -8.84 11.70
N LEU A 349 15.84 -9.72 11.10
CA LEU A 349 15.00 -10.69 11.83
C LEU A 349 15.82 -11.68 12.65
N GLN A 350 16.94 -12.18 12.10
CA GLN A 350 17.82 -13.10 12.81
C GLN A 350 18.35 -12.52 14.12
N HIS A 351 18.69 -11.22 14.13
CA HIS A 351 19.17 -10.55 15.33
C HIS A 351 18.03 -10.13 16.26
N LEU A 352 16.91 -9.63 15.71
CA LEU A 352 15.71 -9.24 16.46
C LEU A 352 15.14 -10.40 17.30
N HIS A 353 15.11 -11.61 16.72
CA HIS A 353 14.60 -12.83 17.36
C HIS A 353 15.71 -13.83 17.74
N SER A 354 16.93 -13.35 17.96
CA SER A 354 18.10 -14.20 18.24
C SER A 354 17.95 -15.07 19.49
N GLU A 355 16.99 -14.77 20.36
CA GLU A 355 16.65 -15.59 21.52
C GLU A 355 15.77 -16.82 21.21
N ASN A 356 15.11 -16.86 20.06
CA ASN A 356 14.12 -17.88 19.74
C ASN A 356 14.32 -18.49 18.33
N LYS A 357 13.49 -19.48 17.98
CA LYS A 357 13.60 -20.25 16.73
C LYS A 357 13.31 -19.41 15.47
N LEU A 358 12.60 -18.27 15.55
CA LEU A 358 12.28 -17.40 14.40
C LEU A 358 13.55 -16.93 13.70
N SER A 359 14.64 -16.71 14.45
CA SER A 359 15.94 -16.30 13.90
C SER A 359 16.55 -17.25 12.88
N LYS A 360 16.07 -18.50 12.78
CA LYS A 360 16.61 -19.54 11.91
C LYS A 360 15.56 -20.17 10.99
N ARG A 361 14.28 -19.95 11.24
CA ARG A 361 13.16 -20.64 10.58
C ARG A 361 12.51 -19.78 9.50
N PHE A 362 13.31 -19.25 8.58
CA PHE A 362 12.77 -18.51 7.43
C PHE A 362 11.90 -19.43 6.56
N PRO A 363 10.70 -19.00 6.12
CA PRO A 363 9.74 -19.86 5.41
C PRO A 363 10.28 -20.62 4.20
N ILE A 364 11.16 -19.99 3.42
CA ILE A 364 11.75 -20.63 2.24
C ILE A 364 12.63 -21.84 2.58
N GLY A 365 13.17 -21.91 3.79
CA GLY A 365 14.00 -23.03 4.26
C GLY A 365 15.42 -23.07 3.71
N LEU A 366 16.04 -24.26 3.79
CA LEU A 366 17.41 -24.50 3.36
C LEU A 366 17.47 -25.36 2.10
N GLU A 367 18.23 -24.90 1.09
CA GLU A 367 18.41 -25.61 -0.18
C GLU A 367 18.82 -27.08 0.01
N GLU A 368 19.74 -27.31 0.94
CA GLU A 368 20.28 -28.64 1.25
C GLU A 368 19.25 -29.59 1.86
N GLN A 369 18.23 -29.06 2.54
CA GLN A 369 17.14 -29.88 3.12
C GLN A 369 16.02 -30.08 2.11
N ILE A 370 15.66 -29.03 1.35
CA ILE A 370 14.68 -29.10 0.27
C ILE A 370 15.05 -30.18 -0.74
N LYS A 371 16.33 -30.47 -0.98
CA LYS A 371 16.74 -31.53 -1.92
C LYS A 371 16.55 -32.96 -1.39
N LYS A 372 16.36 -33.17 -0.07
CA LYS A 372 16.51 -34.48 0.58
C LYS A 372 15.19 -35.18 0.96
N TRP A 373 14.13 -34.44 1.25
CA TRP A 373 12.90 -35.05 1.81
C TRP A 373 12.18 -35.95 0.81
N ASP A 374 11.73 -37.11 1.28
CA ASP A 374 10.80 -37.95 0.53
C ASP A 374 9.34 -37.51 0.77
N ALA A 375 8.41 -38.09 0.02
CA ALA A 375 6.99 -37.78 0.14
C ALA A 375 6.42 -38.17 1.52
N ASP A 376 7.01 -39.15 2.20
CA ASP A 376 6.54 -39.62 3.51
C ASP A 376 6.93 -38.65 4.63
N LYS A 377 8.12 -38.03 4.58
CA LYS A 377 8.52 -36.96 5.51
C LYS A 377 7.59 -35.75 5.38
N ILE A 378 7.27 -35.34 4.15
CA ILE A 378 6.31 -34.25 3.88
C ILE A 378 4.92 -34.59 4.44
N ARG A 379 4.45 -35.82 4.21
CA ARG A 379 3.16 -36.28 4.74
C ARG A 379 3.11 -36.26 6.27
N LYS A 380 4.19 -36.68 6.95
CA LYS A 380 4.24 -36.69 8.43
C LYS A 380 4.11 -35.29 9.04
N PHE A 381 4.69 -34.28 8.40
CA PHE A 381 4.49 -32.90 8.87
C PHE A 381 3.03 -32.46 8.68
N HIS A 382 2.42 -32.78 7.54
CA HIS A 382 1.00 -32.52 7.29
C HIS A 382 0.10 -33.19 8.34
N GLU A 383 0.26 -34.50 8.57
CA GLU A 383 -0.52 -35.27 9.56
C GLU A 383 -0.39 -34.76 11.01
N ARG A 384 0.74 -34.11 11.32
CA ARG A 384 1.03 -33.51 12.63
C ARG A 384 0.28 -32.19 12.83
N TRP A 385 0.20 -31.36 11.81
CA TRP A 385 -0.20 -29.94 11.94
C TRP A 385 -1.52 -29.57 11.26
N TYR A 386 -1.94 -30.29 10.23
CA TYR A 386 -3.12 -29.98 9.42
C TYR A 386 -4.33 -30.77 9.90
N PHE A 387 -4.96 -30.30 10.97
CA PHE A 387 -6.21 -30.84 11.50
C PHE A 387 -7.20 -29.71 11.84
N PRO A 388 -8.52 -29.96 11.81
CA PRO A 388 -9.52 -28.90 11.88
C PRO A 388 -9.41 -27.99 13.11
N ALA A 389 -9.11 -28.55 14.29
CA ALA A 389 -8.92 -27.77 15.51
C ALA A 389 -7.70 -26.83 15.50
N ASN A 390 -6.76 -27.01 14.57
CA ASN A 390 -5.59 -26.13 14.34
C ASN A 390 -5.77 -25.23 13.12
N ALA A 391 -7.01 -24.99 12.69
CA ALA A 391 -7.30 -24.14 11.54
C ALA A 391 -8.43 -23.15 11.83
N THR A 392 -8.48 -22.08 11.04
CA THR A 392 -9.54 -21.06 11.09
C THR A 392 -9.95 -20.67 9.68
N LEU A 393 -11.26 -20.74 9.43
CA LEU A 393 -11.86 -20.39 8.14
C LEU A 393 -12.46 -18.99 8.21
N TYR A 394 -11.95 -18.07 7.41
CA TYR A 394 -12.51 -16.72 7.28
C TYR A 394 -13.27 -16.61 5.97
N ILE A 395 -14.46 -16.02 6.01
CA ILE A 395 -15.29 -15.77 4.83
C ILE A 395 -15.81 -14.34 4.86
N VAL A 396 -15.43 -13.53 3.87
CA VAL A 396 -15.85 -12.12 3.77
C VAL A 396 -16.36 -11.83 2.37
N GLY A 397 -17.56 -11.27 2.23
CA GLY A 397 -18.10 -10.94 0.91
C GLY A 397 -19.61 -10.92 0.84
N ASP A 398 -20.14 -10.94 -0.38
CA ASP A 398 -21.56 -10.74 -0.68
C ASP A 398 -22.38 -12.00 -0.32
N ILE A 399 -22.47 -12.26 0.97
CA ILE A 399 -23.03 -13.45 1.61
C ILE A 399 -24.09 -12.99 2.62
N ASP A 400 -25.30 -12.80 2.15
CA ASP A 400 -26.40 -12.28 2.97
C ASP A 400 -27.00 -13.34 3.94
N ASN A 401 -26.86 -14.64 3.63
CA ASN A 401 -27.47 -15.72 4.42
C ASN A 401 -26.45 -16.49 5.25
N ILE A 402 -26.14 -15.95 6.44
CA ILE A 402 -25.19 -16.55 7.39
C ILE A 402 -25.61 -17.97 7.80
N SER A 403 -26.89 -18.22 8.08
CA SER A 403 -27.35 -19.56 8.48
C SER A 403 -27.11 -20.61 7.40
N LYS A 404 -27.32 -20.26 6.13
CA LYS A 404 -27.01 -21.12 4.98
C LYS A 404 -25.51 -21.38 4.88
N THR A 405 -24.69 -20.33 5.02
CA THR A 405 -23.22 -20.45 4.98
C THR A 405 -22.69 -21.34 6.11
N VAL A 406 -23.19 -21.16 7.34
CA VAL A 406 -22.83 -22.03 8.47
C VAL A 406 -23.20 -23.47 8.18
N HIS A 407 -24.40 -23.73 7.64
CA HIS A 407 -24.80 -25.09 7.26
C HIS A 407 -23.91 -25.68 6.15
N GLN A 408 -23.48 -24.89 5.17
CA GLN A 408 -22.54 -25.32 4.14
C GLN A 408 -21.15 -25.64 4.72
N ILE A 409 -20.66 -24.83 5.66
CA ILE A 409 -19.42 -25.09 6.41
C ILE A 409 -19.53 -26.40 7.19
N GLU A 410 -20.63 -26.61 7.92
CA GLU A 410 -20.90 -27.84 8.66
C GLU A 410 -20.95 -29.07 7.75
N ASN A 411 -21.59 -28.96 6.58
CA ASN A 411 -21.71 -30.07 5.62
C ASN A 411 -20.36 -30.48 5.04
N VAL A 412 -19.47 -29.52 4.76
CA VAL A 412 -18.16 -29.79 4.15
C VAL A 412 -17.12 -30.22 5.19
N PHE A 413 -17.03 -29.49 6.30
CA PHE A 413 -15.96 -29.67 7.29
C PHE A 413 -16.38 -30.48 8.51
N GLY A 414 -17.67 -30.69 8.76
CA GLY A 414 -18.16 -31.33 9.98
C GLY A 414 -17.73 -32.79 10.15
N GLN A 415 -17.42 -33.48 9.05
CA GLN A 415 -16.92 -34.87 9.05
C GLN A 415 -15.39 -34.96 8.95
N THR A 416 -14.71 -33.86 8.60
CA THR A 416 -13.26 -33.84 8.43
C THR A 416 -12.56 -34.15 9.75
N GLY A 417 -11.63 -35.12 9.74
CA GLY A 417 -10.79 -35.48 10.89
C GLY A 417 -11.43 -36.42 11.94
N LEU A 418 -12.66 -36.91 11.71
CA LEU A 418 -13.34 -37.85 12.61
C LEU A 418 -13.08 -39.35 12.27
N GLU A 419 -12.29 -39.66 11.24
CA GLU A 419 -12.15 -41.02 10.69
C GLU A 419 -11.24 -42.00 11.45
N THR A 420 -10.81 -41.72 12.69
CA THR A 420 -9.96 -42.64 13.47
C THR A 420 -10.72 -43.53 14.47
N GLU A 421 -12.00 -43.83 14.25
CA GLU A 421 -12.77 -44.76 15.09
C GLU A 421 -13.73 -45.68 14.31
N THR A 422 -13.24 -46.44 13.33
CA THR A 422 -13.91 -47.69 12.94
C THR A 422 -12.89 -48.79 12.64
N VAL A 423 -12.38 -49.44 13.70
CA VAL A 423 -11.79 -50.78 13.55
C VAL A 423 -12.90 -51.80 13.75
N SER A 424 -13.12 -52.60 12.72
CA SER A 424 -13.96 -53.79 12.70
C SER A 424 -13.70 -54.71 13.91
N ALA A 425 -14.77 -55.10 14.60
CA ALA A 425 -14.70 -56.04 15.72
C ALA A 425 -14.05 -57.38 15.30
N PRO A 426 -13.04 -57.91 16.02
CA PRO A 426 -12.61 -59.29 15.87
C PRO A 426 -13.55 -60.22 16.64
N SER A 427 -13.94 -61.32 16.00
CA SER A 427 -14.66 -62.44 16.61
C SER A 427 -13.93 -63.04 17.82
N PRO A 428 -14.64 -63.53 18.86
CA PRO A 428 -14.00 -64.07 20.05
C PRO A 428 -13.42 -65.47 19.80
N SER A 429 -12.12 -65.63 20.00
CA SER A 429 -11.44 -66.93 20.09
C SER A 429 -11.37 -67.38 21.55
N ALA A 430 -11.83 -68.60 21.80
CA ALA A 430 -11.95 -69.22 23.10
C ALA A 430 -10.60 -69.71 23.63
N PHE A 431 -9.93 -68.94 24.50
CA PHE A 431 -8.86 -69.50 25.37
C PHE A 431 -8.48 -68.64 26.60
N GLY A 432 -9.21 -67.56 26.91
CA GLY A 432 -8.82 -66.59 27.96
C GLY A 432 -9.53 -66.69 29.32
N ALA A 433 -10.41 -67.68 29.51
CA ALA A 433 -11.25 -67.77 30.70
C ALA A 433 -10.60 -68.59 31.84
N MET A 434 -9.37 -68.30 32.27
CA MET A 434 -8.74 -68.92 33.46
C MET A 434 -7.57 -68.06 34.01
N ALA A 435 -7.78 -66.78 34.32
CA ALA A 435 -6.73 -66.00 35.01
C ALA A 435 -7.27 -64.87 35.91
N SER A 436 -8.39 -65.12 36.58
CA SER A 436 -9.02 -64.22 37.55
C SER A 436 -8.87 -64.76 38.97
N PHE A 437 -7.65 -65.06 39.41
CA PHE A 437 -7.40 -65.42 40.80
C PHE A 437 -6.00 -64.95 41.22
N LEU A 438 -5.97 -64.19 42.32
CA LEU A 438 -4.81 -63.82 43.17
C LEU A 438 -4.15 -62.46 42.90
N VAL A 439 -4.52 -61.50 43.76
CA VAL A 439 -3.74 -60.32 44.15
C VAL A 439 -2.90 -60.68 45.40
N PRO A 440 -1.69 -60.13 45.59
CA PRO A 440 -1.46 -59.26 46.76
C PRO A 440 -0.55 -58.03 46.53
N LYS A 441 -0.61 -57.12 47.53
CA LYS A 441 -0.04 -55.76 47.66
C LYS A 441 1.41 -55.69 48.19
N LEU A 442 1.96 -54.44 48.22
CA LEU A 442 3.06 -53.83 49.04
C LEU A 442 4.47 -53.78 48.39
N SER A 443 5.41 -52.85 48.63
CA SER A 443 5.54 -51.42 49.02
C SER A 443 7.06 -51.09 49.22
N VAL A 444 7.49 -49.80 49.18
CA VAL A 444 8.82 -49.22 49.61
C VAL A 444 10.00 -49.40 48.62
N GLY A 445 10.98 -48.51 48.33
CA GLY A 445 11.46 -47.18 48.75
C GLY A 445 12.83 -46.87 48.03
N LEU A 446 13.21 -45.58 47.88
CA LEU A 446 14.41 -44.96 47.22
C LEU A 446 15.83 -45.41 47.72
N PRO A 447 17.01 -44.89 47.24
CA PRO A 447 17.48 -44.33 45.94
C PRO A 447 18.95 -44.77 45.55
N GLY A 448 19.49 -44.39 44.37
CA GLY A 448 20.94 -44.52 44.08
C GLY A 448 21.40 -44.29 42.63
N SER A 449 22.63 -43.78 42.45
CA SER A 449 23.23 -43.06 41.32
C SER A 449 23.70 -43.83 40.06
N SER A 450 23.68 -43.13 38.92
CA SER A 450 24.54 -43.14 37.71
C SER A 450 25.50 -44.32 37.39
N SER A 451 25.40 -44.88 36.18
CA SER A 451 26.42 -44.78 35.10
C SER A 451 26.11 -45.67 33.88
N ARG A 452 26.44 -45.15 32.68
CA ARG A 452 26.51 -45.74 31.33
C ARG A 452 26.78 -47.26 31.24
N GLU A 453 26.05 -48.01 30.40
CA GLU A 453 26.44 -48.42 29.04
C GLU A 453 25.39 -49.30 28.33
N LYS A 454 25.51 -49.41 27.00
CA LYS A 454 24.54 -49.83 25.97
C LYS A 454 24.10 -51.30 26.04
N SER A 455 22.82 -51.59 25.77
CA SER A 455 22.37 -52.37 24.58
C SER A 455 20.88 -52.80 24.62
N SER A 456 20.25 -52.65 23.45
CA SER A 456 19.21 -53.48 22.81
C SER A 456 17.84 -53.75 23.46
N ILE A 457 16.83 -53.32 22.71
CA ILE A 457 15.49 -53.91 22.48
C ILE A 457 14.40 -53.51 23.47
N SER A 458 13.57 -52.59 22.94
CA SER A 458 12.27 -52.13 23.40
C SER A 458 11.20 -53.23 23.32
N LEU A 459 10.40 -53.37 24.38
CA LEU A 459 9.04 -53.86 24.29
C LEU A 459 8.12 -52.92 25.06
N ASP A 460 7.35 -52.22 24.24
CA ASP A 460 6.45 -51.12 24.48
C ASP A 460 5.20 -51.62 25.22
N GLN A 461 4.91 -51.06 26.40
CA GLN A 461 3.60 -51.18 27.03
C GLN A 461 2.80 -49.93 26.68
N SER A 462 1.86 -50.13 25.77
CA SER A 462 0.82 -49.22 25.33
C SER A 462 -0.06 -48.74 26.48
N LYS A 463 0.28 -47.59 27.06
CA LYS A 463 -0.72 -46.69 27.65
C LYS A 463 -1.38 -45.94 26.51
N ILE A 464 -2.64 -46.28 26.25
CA ILE A 464 -3.55 -45.51 25.39
C ILE A 464 -3.77 -44.16 26.09
N ILE A 465 -2.95 -43.18 25.73
CA ILE A 465 -3.17 -41.77 26.01
C ILE A 465 -4.11 -41.29 24.90
N LYS A 466 -5.35 -40.95 25.24
CA LYS A 466 -6.15 -40.02 24.45
C LYS A 466 -5.35 -38.71 24.38
N LYS A 467 -4.51 -38.56 23.35
CA LYS A 467 -3.94 -37.26 23.00
C LYS A 467 -5.09 -36.46 22.41
N GLU A 468 -5.81 -35.73 23.27
CA GLU A 468 -6.49 -34.53 22.81
C GLU A 468 -5.44 -33.70 22.07
N ARG A 469 -5.56 -33.63 20.73
CA ARG A 469 -4.71 -32.78 19.90
C ARG A 469 -5.18 -31.33 20.10
N HIS A 470 -5.00 -30.80 21.31
CA HIS A 470 -5.16 -29.38 21.59
C HIS A 470 -3.85 -28.70 21.22
N ALA A 471 -3.73 -28.23 19.98
CA ALA A 471 -2.67 -27.28 19.65
C ALA A 471 -3.16 -25.87 20.03
N VAL A 472 -3.17 -25.57 21.33
CA VAL A 472 -2.95 -24.18 21.75
C VAL A 472 -1.44 -24.05 21.81
N ARG A 473 -0.87 -23.48 20.76
CA ARG A 473 0.55 -23.18 20.68
C ARG A 473 0.96 -22.37 21.93
N PRO A 474 1.99 -22.78 22.69
CA PRO A 474 2.57 -21.89 23.68
C PRO A 474 3.18 -20.70 22.93
N PRO A 475 2.90 -19.46 23.36
CA PRO A 475 3.44 -18.27 22.70
C PRO A 475 4.98 -18.36 22.63
N VAL A 476 5.56 -17.82 21.54
CA VAL A 476 7.01 -17.75 21.41
C VAL A 476 7.55 -16.99 22.62
N GLU A 477 8.51 -17.57 23.33
CA GLU A 477 9.13 -16.91 24.47
C GLU A 477 10.05 -15.80 23.97
N HIS A 478 9.81 -14.58 24.44
CA HIS A 478 10.58 -13.39 24.07
C HIS A 478 11.39 -12.86 25.24
N TYR A 479 12.55 -12.29 24.92
CA TYR A 479 13.29 -11.44 25.84
C TYR A 479 12.86 -9.99 25.62
N TRP A 480 12.21 -9.43 26.64
CA TRP A 480 11.62 -8.09 26.57
C TRP A 480 12.64 -6.98 26.87
N SER A 481 12.53 -5.89 26.12
CA SER A 481 13.22 -4.63 26.32
C SER A 481 12.53 -3.79 27.41
N LEU A 482 12.39 -4.35 28.63
CA LEU A 482 11.80 -3.64 29.77
C LEU A 482 12.88 -3.03 30.69
N PRO A 483 12.62 -1.88 31.34
CA PRO A 483 13.49 -1.32 32.36
C PRO A 483 13.83 -2.33 33.46
N GLY A 484 15.10 -2.39 33.87
CA GLY A 484 15.56 -3.29 34.96
C GLY A 484 15.72 -4.76 34.56
N SER A 485 15.61 -5.11 33.28
CA SER A 485 15.95 -6.45 32.79
C SER A 485 17.46 -6.71 32.90
N ASN A 486 17.86 -7.82 33.54
CA ASN A 486 19.26 -8.21 33.74
C ASN A 486 19.97 -8.74 32.47
N ALA A 487 19.47 -8.41 31.27
CA ALA A 487 20.06 -8.86 30.02
C ALA A 487 21.32 -8.05 29.71
N ASN A 488 22.40 -8.70 29.28
CA ASN A 488 23.58 -7.98 28.79
C ASN A 488 23.27 -7.33 27.44
N LEU A 489 23.61 -6.05 27.29
CA LEU A 489 23.54 -5.34 26.02
C LEU A 489 24.39 -6.08 24.97
N LYS A 490 23.74 -6.56 23.90
CA LYS A 490 24.43 -7.17 22.77
C LYS A 490 25.16 -6.07 21.99
N PRO A 491 26.42 -6.31 21.55
CA PRO A 491 27.12 -5.34 20.73
C PRO A 491 26.39 -5.15 19.39
N PRO A 492 26.37 -3.92 18.82
CA PRO A 492 25.90 -3.70 17.46
C PRO A 492 26.49 -4.68 16.46
N GLN A 493 25.61 -5.31 15.67
CA GLN A 493 25.93 -6.26 14.62
C GLN A 493 26.09 -5.52 13.30
N ILE A 494 27.08 -5.91 12.51
CA ILE A 494 27.39 -5.25 11.23
C ILE A 494 27.24 -6.27 10.12
N PHE A 495 26.28 -6.04 9.23
CA PHE A 495 26.12 -6.78 7.99
C PHE A 495 26.71 -5.96 6.84
N GLN A 496 27.82 -6.44 6.26
CA GLN A 496 28.53 -5.76 5.20
C GLN A 496 28.40 -6.53 3.88
N HIS A 497 27.97 -5.85 2.82
CA HIS A 497 27.75 -6.48 1.51
C HIS A 497 28.04 -5.54 0.33
N GLU A 498 28.50 -6.07 -0.81
CA GLU A 498 28.92 -5.29 -1.98
C GLU A 498 27.77 -4.58 -2.72
N PHE A 499 26.59 -5.21 -2.74
CA PHE A 499 25.39 -4.64 -3.38
C PHE A 499 24.69 -3.56 -2.54
N LEU A 500 25.03 -3.41 -1.26
CA LEU A 500 24.55 -2.29 -0.46
C LEU A 500 25.17 -0.98 -0.94
N GLN A 501 24.43 0.11 -0.80
CA GLN A 501 24.81 1.44 -1.29
C GLN A 501 24.90 2.45 -0.15
N ASN A 502 23.87 2.47 0.68
CA ASN A 502 23.74 3.41 1.79
C ASN A 502 24.11 2.71 3.10
N PHE A 503 24.48 3.53 4.07
CA PHE A 503 24.52 3.11 5.46
C PHE A 503 23.08 3.04 5.98
N SER A 504 22.71 1.95 6.63
CA SER A 504 21.45 1.83 7.36
C SER A 504 21.71 1.22 8.72
N ILE A 505 21.10 1.75 9.77
CA ILE A 505 21.13 1.17 11.12
C ILE A 505 19.73 1.07 11.69
N ASN A 506 19.43 -0.08 12.28
CA ASN A 506 18.16 -0.40 12.90
C ASN A 506 18.39 -0.71 14.38
N MET A 507 17.73 0.04 15.26
CA MET A 507 17.70 -0.20 16.69
C MET A 507 16.31 -0.68 17.09
N PHE A 508 16.23 -1.89 17.64
CA PHE A 508 14.97 -2.55 17.96
C PHE A 508 14.68 -2.53 19.46
N CYS A 509 13.47 -2.17 19.84
CA CYS A 509 12.91 -2.34 21.17
C CYS A 509 11.72 -3.30 21.07
N LYS A 510 11.73 -4.36 21.87
CA LYS A 510 10.70 -5.40 21.83
C LYS A 510 9.92 -5.42 23.14
N ILE A 511 8.60 -5.21 23.06
CA ILE A 511 7.71 -5.19 24.23
C ILE A 511 6.51 -6.13 24.00
N PRO A 512 5.79 -6.53 25.06
CA PRO A 512 4.59 -7.33 24.92
C PRO A 512 3.48 -6.59 24.17
N VAL A 513 2.70 -7.33 23.38
CA VAL A 513 1.50 -6.79 22.70
C VAL A 513 0.49 -6.28 23.72
N SER A 514 0.02 -5.05 23.49
CA SER A 514 -1.08 -4.46 24.27
C SER A 514 -2.39 -4.72 23.54
N LYS A 515 -3.22 -5.63 24.05
CA LYS A 515 -4.51 -5.93 23.43
C LYS A 515 -5.43 -4.72 23.49
N VAL A 516 -6.11 -4.42 22.39
CA VAL A 516 -7.11 -3.36 22.33
C VAL A 516 -8.49 -3.95 22.57
N GLN A 517 -8.94 -3.95 23.83
CA GLN A 517 -10.24 -4.51 24.24
C GLN A 517 -11.11 -3.50 24.99
N THR A 518 -10.50 -2.49 25.60
CA THR A 518 -11.20 -1.47 26.39
C THR A 518 -10.99 -0.07 25.80
N TYR A 519 -11.83 0.88 26.22
CA TYR A 519 -11.64 2.29 25.87
C TYR A 519 -10.30 2.85 26.39
N GLY A 520 -9.79 2.35 27.51
CA GLY A 520 -8.45 2.66 28.04
C GLY A 520 -7.33 2.21 27.12
N ASP A 521 -7.46 1.02 26.51
CA ASP A 521 -6.48 0.53 25.54
C ASP A 521 -6.48 1.39 24.27
N LEU A 522 -7.68 1.73 23.76
CA LEU A 522 -7.84 2.61 22.60
C LEU A 522 -7.24 4.00 22.86
N ARG A 523 -7.45 4.55 24.05
CA ARG A 523 -6.85 5.81 24.50
C ARG A 523 -5.32 5.75 24.49
N ASN A 524 -4.73 4.64 24.95
CA ASN A 524 -3.27 4.44 24.91
C ASN A 524 -2.73 4.39 23.48
N VAL A 525 -3.43 3.71 22.56
CA VAL A 525 -3.06 3.68 21.14
C VAL A 525 -3.12 5.09 20.53
N LEU A 526 -4.17 5.85 20.83
CA LEU A 526 -4.33 7.23 20.36
C LEU A 526 -3.18 8.13 20.85
N MET A 527 -2.84 8.07 22.14
CA MET A 527 -1.74 8.85 22.71
C MET A 527 -0.38 8.53 22.06
N LYS A 528 -0.08 7.23 21.84
CA LYS A 528 1.12 6.81 21.12
C LYS A 528 1.13 7.33 19.68
N ARG A 529 0.00 7.23 18.96
CA ARG A 529 -0.11 7.67 17.56
C ARG A 529 0.11 9.18 17.40
N ILE A 530 -0.42 9.99 18.32
CA ILE A 530 -0.19 11.44 18.35
C ILE A 530 1.30 11.75 18.54
N PHE A 531 1.92 11.11 19.53
CA PHE A 531 3.32 11.35 19.85
C PHE A 531 4.26 10.93 18.71
N LEU A 532 4.02 9.76 18.10
CA LEU A 532 4.76 9.27 16.94
C LEU A 532 4.56 10.16 15.70
N SER A 533 3.35 10.68 15.48
CA SER A 533 3.07 11.61 14.38
C SER A 533 3.86 12.92 14.52
N ALA A 534 4.00 13.43 15.75
CA ALA A 534 4.82 14.59 16.04
C ALA A 534 6.30 14.33 15.75
N LEU A 535 6.84 13.17 16.17
CA LEU A 535 8.23 12.79 15.88
C LEU A 535 8.49 12.72 14.38
N HIS A 536 7.63 12.00 13.65
CA HIS A 536 7.77 11.79 12.22
C HIS A 536 7.82 13.13 11.47
N PHE A 537 6.94 14.07 11.84
CA PHE A 537 6.91 15.41 11.26
C PHE A 537 8.18 16.22 11.57
N ARG A 538 8.60 16.28 12.85
CA ARG A 538 9.79 17.06 13.25
C ARG A 538 11.05 16.58 12.52
N ILE A 539 11.23 15.26 12.41
CA ILE A 539 12.39 14.68 11.74
C ILE A 539 12.32 14.85 10.22
N ASN A 540 11.22 14.43 9.58
CA ASN A 540 11.21 14.34 8.12
C ASN A 540 10.94 15.66 7.43
N THR A 541 10.22 16.59 8.06
CA THR A 541 9.88 17.87 7.42
C THR A 541 10.92 18.94 7.71
N ARG A 542 11.35 19.10 8.97
CA ARG A 542 12.25 20.20 9.36
C ARG A 542 13.72 19.95 9.03
N TYR A 543 14.20 18.71 9.06
CA TYR A 543 15.60 18.45 8.71
C TYR A 543 15.83 18.42 7.20
N LYS A 544 14.83 18.00 6.40
CA LYS A 544 14.94 18.03 4.94
C LYS A 544 15.14 19.45 4.39
N SER A 545 14.65 20.49 5.07
CA SER A 545 14.89 21.87 4.66
C SER A 545 16.33 22.36 4.93
N SER A 546 17.13 21.63 5.71
CA SER A 546 18.47 22.04 6.18
C SER A 546 19.65 21.19 5.64
N ASN A 547 19.44 20.42 4.56
CA ASN A 547 20.43 19.48 3.98
C ASN A 547 21.02 18.50 5.03
N PRO A 548 20.20 17.57 5.54
CA PRO A 548 20.56 16.79 6.71
C PRO A 548 21.66 15.75 6.41
N PRO A 549 22.42 15.29 7.43
CA PRO A 549 23.45 14.27 7.25
C PRO A 549 22.88 12.86 6.97
N PHE A 550 21.56 12.71 6.87
CA PHE A 550 20.83 11.47 6.65
C PHE A 550 19.87 11.57 5.47
N THR A 551 19.51 10.44 4.89
CA THR A 551 18.51 10.31 3.83
C THR A 551 17.10 10.17 4.42
N SER A 552 16.94 9.29 5.41
CA SER A 552 15.70 9.16 6.18
C SER A 552 16.00 8.73 7.62
N VAL A 553 15.13 9.15 8.53
CA VAL A 553 15.08 8.65 9.91
C VAL A 553 13.62 8.34 10.20
N GLU A 554 13.36 7.09 10.54
CA GLU A 554 12.03 6.53 10.73
C GLU A 554 11.96 5.88 12.11
N LEU A 555 10.84 6.12 12.81
CA LEU A 555 10.54 5.43 14.06
C LEU A 555 9.21 4.71 13.87
N ASP A 556 9.30 3.40 13.68
CA ASP A 556 8.14 2.55 13.50
C ASP A 556 7.75 1.91 14.83
N HIS A 557 6.44 1.82 15.07
CA HIS A 557 5.86 1.09 16.20
C HIS A 557 4.80 0.16 15.63
N SER A 558 5.13 -1.13 15.55
CA SER A 558 4.24 -2.13 14.96
C SER A 558 3.95 -3.26 15.94
N ASP A 559 2.69 -3.67 15.97
CA ASP A 559 2.27 -4.89 16.65
C ASP A 559 2.42 -6.05 15.67
N SER A 560 3.17 -7.07 16.06
CA SER A 560 3.28 -8.32 15.30
C SER A 560 2.41 -9.36 15.99
N GLY A 561 1.19 -9.56 15.49
CA GLY A 561 0.20 -10.42 16.15
C GLY A 561 0.64 -11.85 16.30
N ARG A 562 1.22 -12.39 15.23
CA ARG A 562 1.60 -13.80 15.16
C ARG A 562 2.91 -14.08 15.89
N GLU A 563 3.88 -13.17 15.81
CA GLU A 563 5.10 -13.27 16.61
C GLU A 563 4.82 -13.03 18.10
N GLY A 564 3.74 -12.31 18.43
CA GLY A 564 3.31 -12.06 19.81
C GLY A 564 4.12 -10.98 20.51
N CYS A 565 4.68 -10.04 19.75
CA CYS A 565 5.43 -8.91 20.29
C CYS A 565 5.13 -7.61 19.52
N THR A 566 5.21 -6.49 20.24
CA THR A 566 5.26 -5.16 19.63
C THR A 566 6.72 -4.76 19.48
N VAL A 567 7.09 -4.28 18.29
CA VAL A 567 8.46 -3.86 17.98
C VAL A 567 8.45 -2.36 17.69
N THR A 568 9.31 -1.63 18.39
CA THR A 568 9.61 -0.23 18.07
C THR A 568 10.99 -0.18 17.44
N THR A 569 11.09 0.32 16.21
CA THR A 569 12.33 0.32 15.43
C THR A 569 12.71 1.75 15.09
N LEU A 570 13.92 2.17 15.47
CA LEU A 570 14.54 3.36 14.91
C LEU A 570 15.42 2.95 13.73
N THR A 571 15.05 3.41 12.53
CA THR A 571 15.80 3.18 11.30
C THR A 571 16.43 4.49 10.85
N VAL A 572 17.75 4.50 10.69
CA VAL A 572 18.51 5.66 10.19
C VAL A 572 19.23 5.25 8.92
N THR A 573 18.89 5.91 7.81
CA THR A 573 19.54 5.69 6.51
C THR A 573 20.32 6.93 6.12
N ALA A 574 21.57 6.76 5.68
CA ALA A 574 22.44 7.89 5.34
C ALA A 574 23.47 7.53 4.26
N GLU A 575 24.07 8.57 3.68
CA GLU A 575 25.28 8.37 2.89
C GLU A 575 26.41 7.84 3.78
N PRO A 576 27.19 6.83 3.31
CA PRO A 576 28.26 6.25 4.11
C PRO A 576 29.34 7.23 4.57
N LYS A 577 29.45 8.42 3.98
CA LYS A 577 30.41 9.44 4.43
C LYS A 577 29.97 10.15 5.72
N ASN A 578 28.66 10.26 5.96
CA ASN A 578 28.07 11.06 7.03
C ASN A 578 27.37 10.22 8.11
N TRP A 579 27.58 8.91 8.13
CA TRP A 579 26.85 7.98 8.99
C TRP A 579 26.94 8.30 10.49
N GLN A 580 28.09 8.78 10.99
CA GLN A 580 28.19 9.17 12.41
C GLN A 580 27.29 10.36 12.74
N ASN A 581 27.28 11.38 11.87
CA ASN A 581 26.45 12.57 12.05
C ASN A 581 24.96 12.22 11.91
N ALA A 582 24.60 11.29 11.02
CA ALA A 582 23.24 10.78 10.88
C ALA A 582 22.72 10.16 12.19
N ILE A 583 23.50 9.25 12.81
CA ILE A 583 23.16 8.66 14.10
C ILE A 583 23.03 9.75 15.17
N LYS A 584 24.00 10.67 15.22
CA LYS A 584 24.04 11.75 16.20
C LYS A 584 22.75 12.57 16.17
N VAL A 585 22.35 13.05 14.97
CA VAL A 585 21.13 13.84 14.78
C VAL A 585 19.88 13.02 15.10
N ALA A 586 19.78 11.77 14.66
CA ALA A 586 18.63 10.93 14.96
C ALA A 586 18.41 10.76 16.48
N VAL A 587 19.49 10.52 17.23
CA VAL A 587 19.45 10.39 18.70
C VAL A 587 19.06 11.72 19.37
N GLN A 588 19.55 12.85 18.85
CA GLN A 588 19.20 14.17 19.36
C GLN A 588 17.72 14.48 19.20
N GLU A 589 17.13 14.15 18.06
CA GLU A 589 15.70 14.39 17.82
C GLU A 589 14.82 13.57 18.73
N VAL A 590 15.18 12.30 18.91
CA VAL A 590 14.51 11.41 19.86
C VAL A 590 14.63 11.96 21.28
N ARG A 591 15.80 12.46 21.69
CA ARG A 591 16.00 13.05 23.02
C ARG A 591 15.25 14.38 23.19
N ARG A 592 15.24 15.23 22.17
CA ARG A 592 14.51 16.51 22.15
C ARG A 592 13.02 16.28 22.34
N LEU A 593 12.43 15.32 21.61
CA LEU A 593 11.01 15.02 21.77
C LEU A 593 10.70 14.41 23.14
N LYS A 594 11.59 13.60 23.71
CA LYS A 594 11.41 13.09 25.08
C LYS A 594 11.47 14.19 26.14
N GLU A 595 12.44 15.10 26.07
CA GLU A 595 12.67 16.11 27.11
C GLU A 595 11.65 17.26 27.04
N PHE A 596 11.32 17.74 25.84
CA PHE A 596 10.42 18.88 25.66
C PHE A 596 8.98 18.48 25.33
N GLY A 597 8.76 17.23 24.91
CA GLY A 597 7.44 16.74 24.55
C GLY A 597 6.85 17.36 23.29
N VAL A 598 5.59 17.02 23.08
CA VAL A 598 4.69 17.58 22.07
C VAL A 598 4.11 18.90 22.59
N THR A 599 3.86 19.87 21.71
CA THR A 599 3.21 21.14 22.08
C THR A 599 1.68 20.98 22.13
N LYS A 600 0.99 21.94 22.75
CA LYS A 600 -0.49 21.94 22.74
C LYS A 600 -1.07 22.09 21.32
N GLY A 601 -0.44 22.90 20.47
CA GLY A 601 -0.86 23.04 19.07
C GLY A 601 -0.64 21.77 18.26
N GLU A 602 0.48 21.06 18.47
CA GLU A 602 0.73 19.75 17.87
C GLU A 602 -0.30 18.70 18.33
N LEU A 603 -0.58 18.62 19.63
CA LEU A 603 -1.59 17.71 20.18
C LEU A 603 -2.95 17.93 19.50
N ASN A 604 -3.43 19.18 19.50
CA ASN A 604 -4.72 19.53 18.92
C ASN A 604 -4.77 19.20 17.43
N ARG A 605 -3.70 19.52 16.70
CA ARG A 605 -3.61 19.29 15.25
C ARG A 605 -3.64 17.81 14.89
N TYR A 606 -2.81 17.00 15.53
CA TYR A 606 -2.78 15.56 15.24
C TYR A 606 -4.04 14.86 15.75
N MET A 607 -4.61 15.30 16.87
CA MET A 607 -5.91 14.82 17.33
C MET A 607 -7.01 15.10 16.29
N ASP A 608 -7.11 16.34 15.82
CA ASP A 608 -8.09 16.74 14.81
C ASP A 608 -7.90 15.97 13.49
N ALA A 609 -6.66 15.84 13.02
CA ALA A 609 -6.34 15.06 11.82
C ALA A 609 -6.76 13.59 11.94
N LEU A 610 -6.48 12.95 13.10
CA LEU A 610 -6.86 11.56 13.36
C LEU A 610 -8.38 11.37 13.46
N LEU A 611 -9.08 12.31 14.11
CA LEU A 611 -10.54 12.28 14.20
C LEU A 611 -11.18 12.44 12.83
N LYS A 612 -10.72 13.40 12.01
CA LYS A 612 -11.21 13.62 10.65
C LYS A 612 -10.96 12.41 9.74
N ASP A 613 -9.78 11.80 9.84
CA ASP A 613 -9.44 10.57 9.12
C ASP A 613 -10.39 9.42 9.50
N SER A 614 -10.60 9.20 10.81
CA SER A 614 -11.54 8.17 11.30
C SER A 614 -12.98 8.43 10.84
N GLU A 615 -13.42 9.69 10.82
CA GLU A 615 -14.74 10.07 10.35
C GLU A 615 -14.90 9.88 8.84
N HIS A 616 -13.81 10.08 8.07
CA HIS A 616 -13.79 9.81 6.63
C HIS A 616 -13.91 8.31 6.36
N LEU A 617 -13.14 7.48 7.07
CA LEU A 617 -13.24 6.02 7.00
C LEU A 617 -14.65 5.53 7.40
N ALA A 618 -15.25 6.13 8.42
CA ALA A 618 -16.62 5.82 8.82
C ALA A 618 -17.66 6.18 7.73
N ALA A 619 -17.43 7.26 6.97
CA ALA A 619 -18.27 7.62 5.84
C ALA A 619 -18.08 6.68 4.63
N MET A 620 -16.91 6.04 4.52
CA MET A 620 -16.58 5.07 3.46
C MET A 620 -16.90 3.62 3.83
N ILE A 621 -17.57 3.35 4.94
CA ILE A 621 -17.86 1.99 5.44
C ILE A 621 -18.46 1.06 4.36
N ASP A 622 -19.37 1.58 3.53
CA ASP A 622 -20.05 0.80 2.48
C ASP A 622 -19.19 0.58 1.23
N ASN A 623 -17.97 1.13 1.18
CA ASN A 623 -17.01 1.04 0.07
C ASN A 623 -15.74 0.27 0.43
N VAL A 624 -15.58 -0.19 1.68
CA VAL A 624 -14.40 -0.95 2.09
C VAL A 624 -14.43 -2.33 1.44
N SER A 625 -13.35 -2.72 0.77
CA SER A 625 -13.31 -3.97 0.04
C SER A 625 -13.32 -5.18 0.98
N SER A 626 -13.78 -6.32 0.47
CA SER A 626 -13.80 -7.57 1.25
C SER A 626 -12.40 -8.06 1.61
N VAL A 627 -11.40 -7.75 0.78
CA VAL A 627 -9.99 -8.08 1.04
C VAL A 627 -9.47 -7.27 2.23
N ASP A 628 -9.68 -5.95 2.23
CA ASP A 628 -9.19 -5.07 3.31
C ASP A 628 -9.83 -5.41 4.65
N ASN A 629 -11.15 -5.66 4.66
CA ASN A 629 -11.86 -6.09 5.87
C ASN A 629 -11.33 -7.45 6.38
N LEU A 630 -11.03 -8.38 5.47
CA LEU A 630 -10.54 -9.71 5.82
C LEU A 630 -9.14 -9.66 6.43
N GLU A 631 -8.21 -8.93 5.82
CA GLU A 631 -6.86 -8.73 6.36
C GLU A 631 -6.91 -8.10 7.75
N PHE A 632 -7.73 -7.06 7.93
CA PHE A 632 -7.94 -6.42 9.23
C PHE A 632 -8.50 -7.38 10.29
N ILE A 633 -9.48 -8.23 9.92
CA ILE A 633 -10.05 -9.23 10.84
C ILE A 633 -9.02 -10.29 11.21
N MET A 634 -8.27 -10.81 10.25
CA MET A 634 -7.27 -11.86 10.50
C MET A 634 -6.19 -11.37 11.47
N GLU A 635 -5.67 -10.15 11.26
CA GLU A 635 -4.65 -9.57 12.16
C GLU A 635 -5.23 -9.25 13.54
N SER A 636 -6.45 -8.69 13.59
CA SER A 636 -7.13 -8.41 14.86
C SER A 636 -7.44 -9.68 15.66
N ASP A 637 -7.86 -10.78 15.02
CA ASP A 637 -8.08 -12.08 15.68
C ASP A 637 -6.77 -12.65 16.23
N ALA A 638 -5.69 -12.57 15.45
CA ALA A 638 -4.36 -13.02 15.88
C ALA A 638 -3.84 -12.25 17.11
N LEU A 639 -4.05 -10.93 17.14
CA LEU A 639 -3.69 -10.06 18.28
C LEU A 639 -4.65 -10.19 19.47
N GLY A 640 -5.84 -10.75 19.27
CA GLY A 640 -6.93 -10.77 20.25
C GLY A 640 -7.53 -9.39 20.51
N HIS A 641 -7.53 -8.52 19.49
CA HIS A 641 -8.17 -7.22 19.50
C HIS A 641 -9.69 -7.33 19.31
N THR A 642 -10.42 -6.35 19.82
CA THR A 642 -11.84 -6.21 19.52
C THR A 642 -11.99 -5.62 18.11
N VAL A 643 -12.52 -6.43 17.19
CA VAL A 643 -12.86 -5.96 15.84
C VAL A 643 -14.07 -5.05 15.94
N MET A 644 -13.92 -3.79 15.54
CA MET A 644 -14.98 -2.80 15.38
C MET A 644 -15.27 -2.58 13.90
N ASP A 645 -16.48 -2.14 13.56
CA ASP A 645 -16.70 -1.50 12.26
C ASP A 645 -16.14 -0.06 12.25
N GLN A 646 -16.06 0.55 11.08
CA GLN A 646 -15.46 1.88 10.91
C GLN A 646 -16.25 2.97 11.66
N ARG A 647 -17.57 2.81 11.82
CA ARG A 647 -18.43 3.77 12.53
C ARG A 647 -18.21 3.67 14.04
N GLN A 648 -18.26 2.46 14.58
CA GLN A 648 -17.94 2.15 15.98
C GLN A 648 -16.53 2.61 16.33
N GLY A 649 -15.57 2.40 15.42
CA GLY A 649 -14.19 2.87 15.57
C GLY A 649 -14.13 4.39 15.71
N HIS A 650 -14.81 5.14 14.84
CA HIS A 650 -14.90 6.61 14.94
C HIS A 650 -15.60 7.07 16.22
N GLU A 651 -16.76 6.52 16.55
CA GLU A 651 -17.51 6.87 17.77
C GLU A 651 -16.70 6.61 19.03
N SER A 652 -15.99 5.48 19.07
CA SER A 652 -15.13 5.12 20.21
C SER A 652 -13.90 6.02 20.29
N LEU A 653 -13.28 6.35 19.16
CA LEU A 653 -12.16 7.27 19.10
C LEU A 653 -12.56 8.68 19.55
N PHE A 654 -13.71 9.16 19.08
CA PHE A 654 -14.28 10.44 19.47
C PHE A 654 -14.58 10.48 20.98
N GLY A 655 -15.13 9.40 21.54
CA GLY A 655 -15.38 9.27 22.97
C GLY A 655 -14.11 9.36 23.84
N VAL A 656 -13.00 8.76 23.40
CA VAL A 656 -11.73 8.82 24.16
C VAL A 656 -10.95 10.11 23.93
N ALA A 657 -11.11 10.78 22.79
CA ALA A 657 -10.32 11.95 22.42
C ALA A 657 -10.41 13.09 23.46
N GLY A 658 -11.61 13.34 23.99
CA GLY A 658 -11.84 14.36 25.03
C GLY A 658 -11.17 14.05 26.38
N THR A 659 -10.72 12.81 26.59
CA THR A 659 -10.04 12.39 27.83
C THR A 659 -8.53 12.51 27.77
N VAL A 660 -7.94 12.74 26.59
CA VAL A 660 -6.49 12.74 26.39
C VAL A 660 -5.88 14.05 26.88
N THR A 661 -4.88 13.97 27.76
CA THR A 661 -4.14 15.14 28.26
C THR A 661 -2.73 15.21 27.68
N LEU A 662 -2.19 16.43 27.60
CA LEU A 662 -0.83 16.66 27.10
C LEU A 662 0.25 15.97 27.94
N GLU A 663 0.08 15.97 29.27
CA GLU A 663 1.02 15.37 30.21
C GLU A 663 1.12 13.85 30.01
N GLU A 664 -0.01 13.17 29.80
CA GLU A 664 -0.04 11.73 29.58
C GLU A 664 0.53 11.34 28.21
N VAL A 665 0.24 12.11 27.16
CA VAL A 665 0.83 11.91 25.82
C VAL A 665 2.35 11.99 25.90
N ASN A 666 2.87 13.03 26.57
CA ASN A 666 4.31 13.21 26.74
C ASN A 666 4.92 12.12 27.63
N SER A 667 4.22 11.66 28.69
CA SER A 667 4.70 10.58 29.55
C SER A 667 4.79 9.24 28.83
N ILE A 668 3.77 8.86 28.05
CA ILE A 668 3.76 7.61 27.29
C ILE A 668 4.78 7.64 26.17
N GLY A 669 4.86 8.78 25.46
CA GLY A 669 5.86 8.99 24.43
C GLY A 669 7.29 8.93 24.96
N ALA A 670 7.55 9.56 26.10
CA ALA A 670 8.86 9.49 26.76
C ALA A 670 9.29 8.05 27.05
N LYS A 671 8.38 7.23 27.60
CA LYS A 671 8.63 5.79 27.86
C LYS A 671 8.96 5.02 26.58
N LEU A 672 8.26 5.32 25.49
CA LEU A 672 8.50 4.67 24.19
C LEU A 672 9.91 4.96 23.66
N LEU A 673 10.45 6.14 23.93
CA LEU A 673 11.76 6.59 23.45
C LEU A 673 12.92 6.30 24.41
N GLU A 674 12.67 5.75 25.61
CA GLU A 674 13.71 5.53 26.64
C GLU A 674 14.86 4.66 26.15
N PHE A 675 14.59 3.63 25.33
CA PHE A 675 15.63 2.71 24.84
C PHE A 675 16.69 3.35 23.95
N ILE A 676 16.39 4.54 23.38
CA ILE A 676 17.31 5.33 22.55
C ILE A 676 17.88 6.49 23.38
N SER A 677 16.99 7.28 23.98
CA SER A 677 17.32 8.53 24.69
C SER A 677 18.10 8.34 26.00
N ASP A 678 17.93 7.19 26.66
CA ASP A 678 18.68 6.81 27.87
C ASP A 678 19.66 5.66 27.62
N PHE A 679 20.00 5.41 26.35
CA PHE A 679 20.85 4.30 25.98
C PHE A 679 22.16 4.28 26.78
N GLY A 680 22.42 3.16 27.47
CA GLY A 680 23.60 2.95 28.32
C GLY A 680 23.42 3.33 29.80
N LYS A 681 22.29 3.91 30.21
CA LYS A 681 21.95 4.10 31.64
C LYS A 681 21.46 2.78 32.26
N PRO A 682 21.73 2.52 33.55
CA PRO A 682 21.36 1.25 34.20
C PRO A 682 19.85 1.04 34.34
N THR A 683 19.07 2.13 34.34
CA THR A 683 17.60 2.09 34.46
C THR A 683 16.89 2.01 33.10
N ALA A 684 17.61 2.16 31.99
CA ALA A 684 17.01 2.26 30.66
C ALA A 684 16.59 0.87 30.13
N PRO A 685 15.55 0.80 29.28
CA PRO A 685 15.26 -0.40 28.52
C PRO A 685 16.40 -0.71 27.54
N ILE A 686 16.78 -1.98 27.49
CA ILE A 686 17.88 -2.45 26.65
C ILE A 686 17.35 -2.79 25.26
N PRO A 687 17.93 -2.26 24.17
CA PRO A 687 17.54 -2.64 22.82
C PRO A 687 17.68 -4.15 22.61
N ALA A 688 16.67 -4.77 21.98
CA ALA A 688 16.67 -6.19 21.66
C ALA A 688 17.80 -6.54 20.68
N ALA A 689 18.04 -5.67 19.70
CA ALA A 689 19.14 -5.74 18.75
C ALA A 689 19.49 -4.35 18.18
N ILE A 690 20.75 -4.20 17.76
CA ILE A 690 21.21 -3.08 16.95
C ILE A 690 21.92 -3.69 15.75
N VAL A 691 21.44 -3.41 14.54
CA VAL A 691 21.98 -3.98 13.30
C VAL A 691 22.28 -2.87 12.30
N ALA A 692 23.54 -2.77 11.88
CA ALA A 692 23.99 -1.85 10.85
C ALA A 692 24.24 -2.62 9.54
N CYS A 693 23.55 -2.24 8.47
CA CYS A 693 23.72 -2.75 7.13
C CYS A 693 24.51 -1.73 6.31
N VAL A 694 25.69 -2.13 5.81
CA VAL A 694 26.67 -1.20 5.24
C VAL A 694 27.28 -1.72 3.94
N PRO A 695 27.66 -0.83 3.01
CA PRO A 695 28.38 -1.23 1.81
C PRO A 695 29.77 -1.79 2.13
N SER A 696 30.25 -2.73 1.33
CA SER A 696 31.66 -3.18 1.38
C SER A 696 32.62 -2.12 0.84
N LYS A 697 32.21 -1.40 -0.20
CA LYS A 697 33.01 -0.37 -0.87
C LYS A 697 32.19 0.91 -1.06
N VAL A 698 32.85 2.04 -0.89
CA VAL A 698 32.24 3.37 -1.03
C VAL A 698 33.05 4.20 -2.00
N TYR A 699 32.37 4.99 -2.82
CA TYR A 699 33.02 5.91 -3.74
C TYR A 699 33.26 7.27 -3.04
N PHE A 700 34.52 7.71 -3.01
CA PHE A 700 34.89 9.05 -2.58
C PHE A 700 35.34 9.87 -3.79
N ASP A 701 34.81 11.09 -3.91
CA ASP A 701 35.11 11.97 -5.04
C ASP A 701 36.62 12.27 -5.08
N GLY A 702 37.25 11.98 -6.21
CA GLY A 702 38.71 12.10 -6.41
C GLY A 702 39.55 10.91 -5.95
N LEU A 703 39.04 10.02 -5.07
CA LEU A 703 39.77 8.85 -4.55
C LEU A 703 39.28 7.51 -5.13
N GLY A 704 38.11 7.50 -5.79
CA GLY A 704 37.54 6.27 -6.37
C GLY A 704 36.85 5.39 -5.33
N GLU A 705 36.72 4.10 -5.64
CA GLU A 705 36.17 3.12 -4.69
C GLU A 705 37.20 2.75 -3.62
N THR A 706 36.84 2.94 -2.35
CA THR A 706 37.65 2.54 -1.19
C THR A 706 36.87 1.56 -0.32
N GLU A 707 37.58 0.76 0.48
CA GLU A 707 36.96 -0.12 1.47
C GLU A 707 36.29 0.70 2.57
N PHE A 708 35.02 0.40 2.84
CA PHE A 708 34.32 0.99 3.97
C PHE A 708 34.58 0.17 5.22
N LYS A 709 35.09 0.80 6.27
CA LYS A 709 35.38 0.15 7.56
C LYS A 709 34.56 0.81 8.64
N ILE A 710 33.94 -0.02 9.47
CA ILE A 710 33.11 0.39 10.60
C ILE A 710 33.24 -0.64 11.72
N SER A 711 33.22 -0.18 12.96
CA SER A 711 33.29 -1.02 14.15
C SER A 711 32.10 -0.80 15.09
N SER A 712 31.78 -1.82 15.87
CA SER A 712 30.71 -1.78 16.87
C SER A 712 30.93 -0.68 17.92
N SER A 713 32.19 -0.43 18.30
CA SER A 713 32.58 0.64 19.22
C SER A 713 32.34 2.04 18.66
N GLU A 714 32.57 2.26 17.36
CA GLU A 714 32.32 3.55 16.72
C GLU A 714 30.82 3.85 16.64
N ILE A 715 29.97 2.83 16.40
CA ILE A 715 28.51 2.99 16.45
C ILE A 715 28.05 3.42 17.84
N ILE A 716 28.53 2.74 18.89
CA ILE A 716 28.21 3.10 20.28
C ILE A 716 28.71 4.51 20.60
N ALA A 717 29.90 4.89 20.13
CA ALA A 717 30.45 6.22 20.32
C ALA A 717 29.61 7.30 19.62
N ALA A 718 29.11 7.04 18.41
CA ALA A 718 28.21 7.96 17.70
C ALA A 718 26.88 8.15 18.44
N ILE A 719 26.28 7.08 18.96
CA ILE A 719 25.07 7.14 19.78
C ILE A 719 25.33 7.99 21.04
N LYS A 720 26.41 7.69 21.78
CA LYS A 720 26.79 8.45 23.00
C LYS A 720 27.07 9.92 22.71
N SER A 721 27.73 10.23 21.60
CA SER A 721 27.97 11.61 21.19
C SER A 721 26.68 12.39 20.96
N GLY A 722 25.66 11.75 20.36
CA GLY A 722 24.32 12.33 20.24
C GLY A 722 23.67 12.58 21.60
N LEU A 723 23.90 11.69 22.58
CA LEU A 723 23.39 11.77 23.94
C LEU A 723 24.08 12.83 24.83
N GLU A 724 25.29 13.28 24.50
CA GLU A 724 26.05 14.23 25.32
C GLU A 724 25.92 15.69 24.85
N GLU A 725 25.69 15.94 23.56
CA GLU A 725 25.54 17.30 23.04
C GLU A 725 24.28 17.98 23.57
N ALA A 726 24.31 19.29 23.82
CA ALA A 726 23.15 20.04 24.31
C ALA A 726 22.00 20.08 23.29
N ILE A 727 20.75 20.03 23.76
CA ILE A 727 19.55 20.24 22.95
C ILE A 727 18.77 21.43 23.47
N GLU A 728 18.09 22.12 22.56
CA GLU A 728 17.22 23.24 22.87
C GLU A 728 15.77 22.91 22.51
N ALA A 729 14.83 23.58 23.16
CA ALA A 729 13.42 23.49 22.84
C ALA A 729 13.17 24.12 21.46
N GLU A 730 12.35 23.47 20.65
CA GLU A 730 11.98 24.01 19.34
C GLU A 730 10.81 24.99 19.43
N PRO A 731 10.81 26.05 18.62
CA PRO A 731 9.67 26.95 18.53
C PRO A 731 8.48 26.26 17.85
N GLU A 732 7.28 26.63 18.32
CA GLU A 732 6.03 26.25 17.71
C GLU A 732 5.86 26.97 16.36
N LEU A 733 5.47 26.23 15.32
CA LEU A 733 5.22 26.79 14.00
C LEU A 733 3.75 27.19 13.86
N GLU A 734 3.52 28.42 13.41
CA GLU A 734 2.21 28.89 13.02
C GLU A 734 1.82 28.29 11.67
N VAL A 735 0.67 27.58 11.65
CA VAL A 735 0.13 26.96 10.45
C VAL A 735 -0.83 27.93 9.77
N PRO A 736 -0.64 28.26 8.49
CA PRO A 736 -1.60 29.09 7.76
C PRO A 736 -2.96 28.39 7.65
N LYS A 737 -4.05 29.15 7.78
CA LYS A 737 -5.41 28.65 7.54
C LYS A 737 -5.74 28.59 6.06
N GLU A 738 -5.26 29.57 5.31
CA GLU A 738 -5.44 29.73 3.87
C GLU A 738 -4.07 30.12 3.28
N LEU A 739 -3.75 29.64 2.08
CA LEU A 739 -2.54 30.04 1.37
C LEU A 739 -2.77 31.29 0.52
N ILE A 740 -4.02 31.52 0.11
CA ILE A 740 -4.45 32.69 -0.67
C ILE A 740 -5.63 33.32 0.05
N THR A 741 -5.49 34.58 0.45
CA THR A 741 -6.57 35.30 1.13
C THR A 741 -7.71 35.62 0.16
N SER A 742 -8.95 35.67 0.66
CA SER A 742 -10.13 36.07 -0.11
C SER A 742 -9.96 37.43 -0.82
N THR A 743 -9.32 38.40 -0.17
CA THR A 743 -9.00 39.71 -0.77
C THR A 743 -8.05 39.61 -1.96
N GLN A 744 -7.01 38.78 -1.85
CA GLN A 744 -6.07 38.55 -2.96
C GLN A 744 -6.76 37.87 -4.15
N LEU A 745 -7.65 36.92 -3.86
CA LEU A 745 -8.43 36.22 -4.87
C LEU A 745 -9.38 37.16 -5.64
N GLU A 746 -10.06 38.07 -4.92
CA GLU A 746 -10.92 39.09 -5.53
C GLU A 746 -10.13 40.05 -6.43
N GLU A 747 -8.94 40.48 -5.98
CA GLU A 747 -8.04 41.30 -6.79
C GLU A 747 -7.60 40.58 -8.07
N LEU A 748 -7.26 39.29 -7.99
CA LEU A 748 -6.89 38.48 -9.15
C LEU A 748 -8.05 38.33 -10.13
N ARG A 749 -9.28 38.15 -9.65
CA ARG A 749 -10.48 38.07 -10.50
C ARG A 749 -10.74 39.38 -11.25
N LEU A 750 -10.58 40.51 -10.57
CA LEU A 750 -10.72 41.83 -11.19
C LEU A 750 -9.64 42.09 -12.26
N GLN A 751 -8.42 41.60 -12.03
CA GLN A 751 -7.30 41.79 -12.96
C GLN A 751 -7.37 40.89 -14.20
N LEU A 752 -7.74 39.62 -14.03
CA LEU A 752 -7.62 38.60 -15.08
C LEU A 752 -8.95 38.23 -15.74
N THR A 753 -10.09 38.59 -15.14
CA THR A 753 -11.45 38.34 -15.69
C THR A 753 -11.63 36.90 -16.21
N PRO A 754 -11.44 35.88 -15.34
CA PRO A 754 -11.52 34.48 -15.75
C PRO A 754 -12.92 34.11 -16.26
N SER A 755 -12.97 33.37 -17.36
CA SER A 755 -14.23 32.91 -17.96
C SER A 755 -14.06 31.60 -18.74
N PHE A 756 -15.17 30.88 -18.95
CA PHE A 756 -15.19 29.70 -19.81
C PHE A 756 -15.33 30.12 -21.28
N ILE A 757 -14.50 29.56 -22.15
CA ILE A 757 -14.50 29.80 -23.60
C ILE A 757 -15.07 28.59 -24.37
N PRO A 758 -15.65 28.79 -25.57
CA PRO A 758 -16.12 27.70 -26.41
C PRO A 758 -15.01 26.71 -26.78
N LEU A 759 -15.31 25.40 -26.70
CA LEU A 759 -14.37 24.31 -27.05
C LEU A 759 -14.13 24.19 -28.56
N VAL A 760 -15.10 24.59 -29.37
CA VAL A 760 -15.06 24.59 -30.84
C VAL A 760 -15.26 26.02 -31.32
N PRO A 761 -14.46 26.51 -32.30
CA PRO A 761 -14.73 27.80 -32.94
C PRO A 761 -16.15 27.80 -33.51
N ASP A 762 -16.96 28.83 -33.21
CA ASP A 762 -18.36 29.01 -33.64
C ASP A 762 -19.45 28.19 -32.92
N ALA A 763 -19.14 27.59 -31.77
CA ALA A 763 -20.15 26.94 -30.90
C ALA A 763 -20.68 27.89 -29.82
N ASP A 764 -22.01 27.92 -29.62
CA ASP A 764 -22.68 28.71 -28.56
C ASP A 764 -22.54 28.10 -27.14
N TYR A 765 -21.97 26.90 -27.02
CA TYR A 765 -21.80 26.20 -25.74
C TYR A 765 -20.35 26.29 -25.25
N THR A 766 -20.17 26.76 -24.02
CA THR A 766 -18.86 26.85 -23.33
C THR A 766 -18.47 25.57 -22.60
N LYS A 767 -19.41 24.63 -22.48
CA LYS A 767 -19.25 23.35 -21.78
C LYS A 767 -19.80 22.21 -22.63
N LEU A 768 -19.09 21.08 -22.64
CA LEU A 768 -19.55 19.85 -23.28
C LEU A 768 -19.77 18.79 -22.20
N HIS A 769 -21.02 18.39 -21.99
CA HIS A 769 -21.37 17.30 -21.07
C HIS A 769 -21.64 16.03 -21.87
N ASP A 770 -20.90 14.96 -21.57
CA ASP A 770 -21.14 13.64 -22.13
C ASP A 770 -22.04 12.83 -21.17
N PRO A 771 -23.31 12.56 -21.54
CA PRO A 771 -24.23 11.83 -20.67
C PRO A 771 -23.89 10.35 -20.51
N GLU A 772 -23.11 9.73 -21.40
CA GLU A 772 -22.72 8.32 -21.27
C GLU A 772 -21.66 8.14 -20.18
N THR A 773 -20.67 9.03 -20.15
CA THR A 773 -19.55 8.96 -19.20
C THR A 773 -19.79 9.79 -17.94
N GLY A 774 -20.69 10.78 -18.01
CA GLY A 774 -20.93 11.78 -16.96
C GLY A 774 -19.84 12.83 -16.83
N ILE A 775 -19.00 13.00 -17.87
CA ILE A 775 -17.86 13.92 -17.88
C ILE A 775 -18.32 15.27 -18.45
N THR A 776 -17.97 16.35 -17.77
CA THR A 776 -18.10 17.71 -18.28
C THR A 776 -16.72 18.25 -18.66
N GLN A 777 -16.59 18.72 -19.89
CA GLN A 777 -15.38 19.33 -20.42
C GLN A 777 -15.61 20.84 -20.58
N CYS A 778 -14.63 21.63 -20.15
CA CYS A 778 -14.63 23.08 -20.35
C CYS A 778 -13.21 23.58 -20.61
N ARG A 779 -13.11 24.78 -21.17
CA ARG A 779 -11.83 25.45 -21.41
C ARG A 779 -11.86 26.85 -20.80
N LEU A 780 -10.80 27.22 -20.12
CA LEU A 780 -10.66 28.53 -19.49
C LEU A 780 -10.07 29.56 -20.47
N SER A 781 -10.34 30.84 -20.22
CA SER A 781 -9.83 31.97 -21.00
C SER A 781 -8.30 32.06 -21.04
N ASN A 782 -7.61 31.50 -20.05
CA ASN A 782 -6.15 31.36 -20.03
C ASN A 782 -5.63 30.13 -20.79
N GLY A 783 -6.52 29.33 -21.40
CA GLY A 783 -6.19 28.22 -22.28
C GLY A 783 -6.26 26.83 -21.65
N ILE A 784 -6.34 26.73 -20.31
CA ILE A 784 -6.36 25.48 -19.56
C ILE A 784 -7.61 24.66 -19.91
N ALA A 785 -7.41 23.40 -20.26
CA ALA A 785 -8.49 22.44 -20.43
C ALA A 785 -8.84 21.82 -19.06
N VAL A 786 -10.13 21.77 -18.72
CA VAL A 786 -10.60 21.19 -17.48
C VAL A 786 -11.67 20.14 -17.78
N ASN A 787 -11.48 18.95 -17.23
CA ASN A 787 -12.42 17.84 -17.29
C ASN A 787 -12.86 17.53 -15.86
N TYR A 788 -14.15 17.53 -15.58
CA TYR A 788 -14.63 17.12 -14.26
C TYR A 788 -15.78 16.12 -14.34
N LYS A 789 -15.86 15.25 -13.33
CA LYS A 789 -16.94 14.28 -13.17
C LYS A 789 -17.42 14.25 -11.73
N ILE A 790 -18.72 14.49 -11.54
CA ILE A 790 -19.36 14.36 -10.25
C ILE A 790 -19.62 12.86 -10.01
N SER A 791 -19.05 12.31 -8.94
CA SER A 791 -19.18 10.90 -8.58
C SER A 791 -19.39 10.75 -7.08
N LYS A 792 -20.38 9.94 -6.71
CA LYS A 792 -20.68 9.60 -5.30
C LYS A 792 -19.95 8.34 -4.82
N SER A 793 -19.02 7.83 -5.63
CA SER A 793 -18.26 6.62 -5.31
C SER A 793 -17.40 6.79 -4.06
N GLU A 794 -16.73 7.93 -3.93
CA GLU A 794 -16.00 8.31 -2.71
C GLU A 794 -16.78 9.43 -2.02
N SER A 795 -17.53 9.07 -0.97
CA SER A 795 -18.32 10.05 -0.23
C SER A 795 -17.44 11.14 0.36
N ARG A 796 -17.76 12.41 0.09
CA ARG A 796 -17.03 13.59 0.60
C ARG A 796 -15.52 13.62 0.27
N GLY A 797 -15.09 12.91 -0.76
CA GLY A 797 -13.71 12.88 -1.26
C GLY A 797 -13.60 13.38 -2.70
N GLY A 798 -12.39 13.76 -3.09
CA GLY A 798 -12.08 14.13 -4.46
C GLY A 798 -10.62 13.90 -4.85
N VAL A 799 -10.41 13.63 -6.14
CA VAL A 799 -9.09 13.53 -6.76
C VAL A 799 -9.01 14.56 -7.88
N MET A 800 -7.93 15.34 -7.88
CA MET A 800 -7.60 16.31 -8.93
C MET A 800 -6.23 15.96 -9.50
N ARG A 801 -6.14 15.86 -10.82
CA ARG A 801 -4.90 15.55 -11.52
C ARG A 801 -4.62 16.60 -12.59
N LEU A 802 -3.49 17.29 -12.47
CA LEU A 802 -2.93 18.14 -13.51
C LEU A 802 -1.95 17.33 -14.35
N ILE A 803 -2.12 17.38 -15.67
CA ILE A 803 -1.20 16.81 -16.66
C ILE A 803 -0.68 17.96 -17.52
N VAL A 804 0.64 18.01 -17.70
CA VAL A 804 1.33 18.97 -18.56
C VAL A 804 2.10 18.21 -19.62
N GLY A 805 1.78 18.43 -20.90
CA GLY A 805 2.43 17.73 -22.01
C GLY A 805 3.90 18.13 -22.18
N GLY A 806 4.73 17.20 -22.67
CA GLY A 806 6.13 17.44 -23.01
C GLY A 806 7.07 16.51 -22.24
N GLY A 807 6.95 16.46 -20.92
CA GLY A 807 7.73 15.58 -20.05
C GLY A 807 9.23 15.68 -20.34
N ARG A 808 9.92 14.53 -20.34
CA ARG A 808 11.34 14.45 -20.72
C ARG A 808 11.57 14.54 -22.23
N ALA A 809 10.57 14.24 -23.06
CA ALA A 809 10.68 14.35 -24.51
C ALA A 809 10.92 15.79 -24.99
N ALA A 810 10.44 16.78 -24.22
CA ALA A 810 10.66 18.20 -24.46
C ALA A 810 12.06 18.71 -24.07
N GLU A 811 12.93 17.87 -23.48
CA GLU A 811 14.30 18.24 -23.16
C GLU A 811 15.13 18.54 -24.42
N SER A 812 15.94 19.60 -24.37
CA SER A 812 16.95 19.86 -25.39
C SER A 812 18.16 18.93 -25.20
N SER A 813 19.01 18.83 -26.23
CA SER A 813 20.24 18.05 -26.16
C SER A 813 21.22 18.52 -25.07
N GLU A 814 21.11 19.79 -24.66
CA GLU A 814 21.95 20.41 -23.63
C GLU A 814 21.35 20.30 -22.21
N SER A 815 20.05 20.01 -22.09
CA SER A 815 19.32 19.96 -20.82
C SER A 815 18.88 18.53 -20.43
N LYS A 816 19.68 17.53 -20.78
CA LYS A 816 19.35 16.11 -20.53
C LYS A 816 19.19 15.82 -19.03
N GLY A 817 18.05 15.25 -18.66
CA GLY A 817 17.69 14.98 -17.28
C GLY A 817 17.23 16.22 -16.50
N ALA A 818 17.11 17.39 -17.14
CA ALA A 818 16.70 18.62 -16.45
C ALA A 818 15.26 18.56 -15.95
N VAL A 819 14.35 17.87 -16.66
CA VAL A 819 12.94 17.78 -16.26
C VAL A 819 12.80 16.87 -15.05
N VAL A 820 13.38 15.67 -15.09
CA VAL A 820 13.25 14.69 -14.00
C VAL A 820 13.94 15.16 -12.71
N VAL A 821 15.08 15.86 -12.83
CA VAL A 821 15.77 16.51 -11.71
C VAL A 821 15.00 17.76 -11.25
N GLY A 822 14.46 18.55 -12.17
CA GLY A 822 13.71 19.77 -11.86
C GLY A 822 12.40 19.49 -11.13
N VAL A 823 11.62 18.51 -11.59
CA VAL A 823 10.39 18.05 -10.94
C VAL A 823 10.70 17.53 -9.54
N ARG A 824 11.77 16.76 -9.38
CA ARG A 824 12.22 16.34 -8.04
C ARG A 824 12.67 17.52 -7.18
N THR A 825 13.38 18.50 -7.75
CA THR A 825 13.82 19.72 -7.05
C THR A 825 12.63 20.51 -6.52
N LEU A 826 11.56 20.63 -7.31
CA LEU A 826 10.32 21.30 -6.89
C LEU A 826 9.64 20.54 -5.75
N SER A 827 9.55 19.22 -5.85
CA SER A 827 9.00 18.35 -4.80
C SER A 827 9.82 18.41 -3.49
N GLU A 828 11.16 18.41 -3.57
CA GLU A 828 12.05 18.53 -2.43
C GLU A 828 12.12 19.94 -1.84
N GLY A 829 11.78 20.97 -2.62
CA GLY A 829 11.69 22.34 -2.17
C GLY A 829 10.47 22.54 -1.27
N GLY A 830 9.28 22.13 -1.75
CA GLY A 830 8.02 22.15 -1.00
C GLY A 830 7.57 23.54 -0.50
N ARG A 831 8.28 24.61 -0.88
CA ARG A 831 8.06 25.99 -0.47
C ARG A 831 7.25 26.73 -1.53
N VAL A 832 6.18 27.41 -1.13
CA VAL A 832 5.36 28.22 -2.04
C VAL A 832 5.14 29.64 -1.48
N GLY A 833 5.35 30.64 -2.32
CA GLY A 833 5.28 32.05 -1.94
C GLY A 833 6.11 32.37 -0.70
N ASN A 834 5.45 32.91 0.32
CA ASN A 834 6.08 33.27 1.60
C ASN A 834 6.04 32.16 2.65
N PHE A 835 5.38 31.03 2.37
CA PHE A 835 5.21 29.94 3.31
C PHE A 835 6.38 28.97 3.24
N SER A 836 6.91 28.58 4.39
CA SER A 836 7.97 27.58 4.47
C SER A 836 7.46 26.18 4.10
N ARG A 837 8.37 25.25 3.78
CA ARG A 837 8.01 23.86 3.51
C ARG A 837 7.23 23.24 4.66
N GLU A 838 7.66 23.51 5.88
CA GLU A 838 7.03 23.03 7.11
C GLU A 838 5.58 23.53 7.23
N GLN A 839 5.34 24.80 6.91
CA GLN A 839 3.99 25.38 6.95
C GLN A 839 3.08 24.76 5.90
N VAL A 840 3.59 24.52 4.70
CA VAL A 840 2.84 23.91 3.59
C VAL A 840 2.50 22.45 3.91
N GLU A 841 3.45 21.66 4.43
CA GLU A 841 3.18 20.28 4.83
C GLU A 841 2.15 20.21 5.97
N LEU A 842 2.22 21.12 6.96
CA LEU A 842 1.20 21.22 8.03
C LEU A 842 -0.17 21.66 7.50
N PHE A 843 -0.21 22.56 6.53
CA PHE A 843 -1.44 22.95 5.85
C PHE A 843 -2.08 21.76 5.14
N CYS A 844 -1.29 20.96 4.42
CA CYS A 844 -1.76 19.72 3.79
C CYS A 844 -2.24 18.69 4.82
N VAL A 845 -1.58 18.61 5.98
CA VAL A 845 -2.01 17.74 7.08
C VAL A 845 -3.38 18.13 7.60
N ASN A 846 -3.60 19.41 7.89
CA ASN A 846 -4.84 19.93 8.46
C ASN A 846 -6.05 19.73 7.54
N HIS A 847 -5.84 19.86 6.23
CA HIS A 847 -6.89 19.72 5.21
C HIS A 847 -6.98 18.31 4.61
N LEU A 848 -6.23 17.34 5.16
CA LEU A 848 -6.13 15.96 4.66
C LEU A 848 -5.78 15.88 3.16
N ILE A 849 -4.93 16.79 2.69
CA ILE A 849 -4.43 16.79 1.31
C ILE A 849 -3.26 15.82 1.21
N ASN A 850 -3.28 15.01 0.15
CA ASN A 850 -2.12 14.26 -0.32
C ASN A 850 -1.76 14.76 -1.72
N CYS A 851 -0.52 15.19 -1.91
CA CYS A 851 -0.03 15.75 -3.17
C CYS A 851 1.18 14.94 -3.64
N SER A 852 1.15 14.43 -4.85
CA SER A 852 2.30 13.82 -5.51
C SER A 852 2.64 14.58 -6.79
N LEU A 853 3.93 14.68 -7.09
CA LEU A 853 4.48 15.33 -8.27
C LEU A 853 5.47 14.39 -8.94
N GLU A 854 5.20 14.05 -10.19
CA GLU A 854 5.97 13.06 -10.97
C GLU A 854 6.21 13.56 -12.40
N SER A 855 7.26 13.03 -13.03
CA SER A 855 7.57 13.27 -14.44
C SER A 855 7.73 11.96 -15.17
N THR A 856 7.08 11.84 -16.31
CA THR A 856 7.26 10.74 -17.26
C THR A 856 8.01 11.24 -18.50
N GLU A 857 8.20 10.34 -19.45
CA GLU A 857 8.76 10.66 -20.76
C GLU A 857 7.87 11.65 -21.52
N GLU A 858 6.55 11.58 -21.34
CA GLU A 858 5.57 12.32 -22.14
C GLU A 858 4.91 13.48 -21.41
N PHE A 859 4.83 13.45 -20.08
CA PHE A 859 4.13 14.48 -19.31
C PHE A 859 4.71 14.71 -17.91
N ILE A 860 4.39 15.87 -17.34
CA ILE A 860 4.55 16.15 -15.91
C ILE A 860 3.17 16.04 -15.26
N CYS A 861 3.07 15.34 -14.13
CA CYS A 861 1.81 15.06 -13.46
C CYS A 861 1.85 15.55 -12.01
N MET A 862 0.81 16.28 -11.59
CA MET A 862 0.52 16.53 -10.18
C MET A 862 -0.82 15.90 -9.83
N GLU A 863 -0.84 15.02 -8.83
CA GLU A 863 -2.07 14.43 -8.30
C GLU A 863 -2.34 14.93 -6.88
N PHE A 864 -3.56 15.37 -6.64
CA PHE A 864 -4.08 15.80 -5.35
C PHE A 864 -5.23 14.88 -4.96
N ARG A 865 -5.17 14.32 -3.76
CA ARG A 865 -6.31 13.71 -3.09
C ARG A 865 -6.71 14.59 -1.93
N PHE A 866 -7.98 14.93 -1.83
CA PHE A 866 -8.48 15.86 -0.83
C PHE A 866 -9.86 15.44 -0.33
N THR A 867 -10.24 16.01 0.81
CA THR A 867 -11.59 15.85 1.37
C THR A 867 -12.41 17.11 1.11
N LEU A 868 -13.73 16.97 1.04
CA LEU A 868 -14.66 18.10 0.87
C LEU A 868 -15.00 18.79 2.19
N ARG A 869 -14.58 18.21 3.33
CA ARG A 869 -14.74 18.81 4.66
C ARG A 869 -13.78 19.98 4.84
N ASP A 870 -14.18 20.95 5.68
CA ASP A 870 -13.37 22.11 6.07
C ASP A 870 -12.68 22.81 4.90
N ASN A 871 -13.38 22.95 3.77
CA ASN A 871 -12.84 23.56 2.55
C ASN A 871 -11.58 22.84 1.98
N GLY A 872 -11.38 21.55 2.26
CA GLY A 872 -10.22 20.79 1.78
C GLY A 872 -10.06 20.79 0.25
N MET A 873 -11.17 20.83 -0.50
CA MET A 873 -11.15 21.06 -1.95
C MET A 873 -10.54 22.44 -2.28
N ARG A 874 -11.03 23.52 -1.68
CA ARG A 874 -10.47 24.86 -1.91
C ARG A 874 -9.00 24.93 -1.55
N ALA A 875 -8.61 24.34 -0.42
CA ALA A 875 -7.22 24.24 0.01
C ALA A 875 -6.32 23.49 -1.00
N ALA A 876 -6.83 22.44 -1.67
CA ALA A 876 -6.11 21.76 -2.74
C ALA A 876 -5.94 22.63 -3.99
N PHE A 877 -6.98 23.39 -4.35
CA PHE A 877 -6.90 24.37 -5.45
C PHE A 877 -5.97 25.55 -5.13
N GLU A 878 -5.97 26.04 -3.89
CA GLU A 878 -5.03 27.06 -3.41
C GLU A 878 -3.59 26.58 -3.54
N LEU A 879 -3.30 25.36 -3.07
CA LEU A 879 -1.96 24.79 -3.18
C LEU A 879 -1.53 24.66 -4.64
N LEU A 880 -2.42 24.15 -5.51
CA LEU A 880 -2.14 24.05 -6.94
C LEU A 880 -1.86 25.43 -7.56
N HIS A 881 -2.70 26.43 -7.27
CA HIS A 881 -2.48 27.80 -7.74
C HIS A 881 -1.12 28.36 -7.28
N MET A 882 -0.79 28.16 -6.01
CA MET A 882 0.48 28.62 -5.43
C MET A 882 1.70 27.93 -6.05
N VAL A 883 1.60 26.64 -6.39
CA VAL A 883 2.67 25.93 -7.11
C VAL A 883 2.85 26.48 -8.53
N LEU A 884 1.76 26.82 -9.23
CA LEU A 884 1.80 27.33 -10.59
C LEU A 884 2.35 28.77 -10.66
N GLU A 885 1.90 29.68 -9.79
CA GLU A 885 2.25 31.11 -9.85
C GLU A 885 3.44 31.48 -8.96
N HIS A 886 3.61 30.80 -7.83
CA HIS A 886 4.48 31.21 -6.73
C HIS A 886 5.41 30.08 -6.25
N SER A 887 5.84 29.19 -7.15
CA SER A 887 6.84 28.16 -6.82
C SER A 887 8.19 28.78 -6.46
N VAL A 888 8.77 28.30 -5.36
CA VAL A 888 10.11 28.69 -4.91
C VAL A 888 11.08 27.55 -5.16
N TRP A 889 12.19 27.86 -5.85
CA TRP A 889 13.23 26.91 -6.23
C TRP A 889 14.47 27.16 -5.37
N LEU A 890 14.98 26.10 -4.73
CA LEU A 890 16.07 26.18 -3.74
C LEU A 890 17.29 25.38 -4.22
N ASP A 891 18.49 25.92 -4.06
CA ASP A 891 19.74 25.23 -4.39
C ASP A 891 19.94 23.96 -3.55
N ASP A 892 19.64 24.01 -2.26
CA ASP A 892 19.74 22.84 -1.38
C ASP A 892 18.82 21.70 -1.84
N ALA A 893 17.63 22.02 -2.39
CA ALA A 893 16.71 21.04 -2.92
C ALA A 893 17.24 20.41 -4.22
N LEU A 894 17.91 21.21 -5.05
CA LEU A 894 18.57 20.72 -6.25
C LEU A 894 19.74 19.80 -5.92
N ASP A 895 20.53 20.12 -4.90
CA ASP A 895 21.63 19.27 -4.44
C ASP A 895 21.13 17.91 -3.96
N ARG A 896 20.05 17.88 -3.18
CA ARG A 896 19.39 16.62 -2.77
C ARG A 896 18.88 15.83 -3.98
N ALA A 897 18.24 16.50 -4.94
CA ALA A 897 17.76 15.85 -6.16
C ALA A 897 18.92 15.25 -6.98
N ARG A 898 20.03 15.99 -7.16
CA ARG A 898 21.23 15.50 -7.84
C ARG A 898 21.84 14.30 -7.12
N GLN A 899 21.97 14.36 -5.80
CA GLN A 899 22.50 13.25 -4.99
C GLN A 899 21.64 11.99 -5.13
N LEU A 900 20.32 12.13 -5.13
CA LEU A 900 19.38 11.02 -5.34
C LEU A 900 19.61 10.32 -6.69
N TYR A 901 19.62 11.07 -7.80
CA TYR A 901 19.85 10.48 -9.13
C TYR A 901 21.27 9.96 -9.32
N LEU A 902 22.27 10.60 -8.70
CA LEU A 902 23.65 10.10 -8.71
C LEU A 902 23.77 8.76 -7.99
N SER A 903 23.11 8.63 -6.83
CA SER A 903 23.02 7.36 -6.10
C SER A 903 22.31 6.30 -6.94
N TYR A 904 21.19 6.66 -7.58
CA TYR A 904 20.46 5.77 -8.46
C TYR A 904 21.29 5.29 -9.65
N TYR A 905 22.02 6.18 -10.33
CA TYR A 905 22.93 5.82 -11.42
C TYR A 905 24.03 4.84 -10.96
N ARG A 906 24.61 5.06 -9.77
CA ARG A 906 25.60 4.17 -9.15
C ARG A 906 25.00 2.81 -8.74
N SER A 907 23.68 2.74 -8.55
CA SER A 907 22.96 1.50 -8.24
C SER A 907 22.82 0.55 -9.44
N ILE A 908 22.83 1.08 -10.66
CA ILE A 908 22.56 0.33 -11.89
C ILE A 908 23.43 -0.94 -12.02
N PRO A 909 24.77 -0.88 -11.91
CA PRO A 909 25.61 -2.09 -12.05
C PRO A 909 25.45 -3.08 -10.90
N LYS A 910 24.85 -2.68 -9.76
CA LYS A 910 24.64 -3.53 -8.59
C LYS A 910 23.39 -4.41 -8.71
N SER A 911 22.50 -4.12 -9.65
CA SER A 911 21.32 -4.94 -9.94
C SER A 911 21.40 -5.45 -11.38
N LEU A 912 21.35 -6.77 -11.57
CA LEU A 912 21.36 -7.38 -12.90
C LEU A 912 20.15 -6.91 -13.73
N GLU A 913 18.98 -6.78 -13.10
CA GLU A 913 17.76 -6.30 -13.73
C GLU A 913 17.91 -4.86 -14.19
N ARG A 914 18.34 -3.95 -13.31
CA ARG A 914 18.56 -2.54 -13.66
C ARG A 914 19.65 -2.38 -14.71
N ALA A 915 20.76 -3.10 -14.59
CA ALA A 915 21.84 -3.08 -15.58
C ALA A 915 21.36 -3.56 -16.97
N THR A 916 20.53 -4.60 -17.00
CA THR A 916 19.97 -5.14 -18.25
C THR A 916 18.96 -4.17 -18.84
N ALA A 917 18.03 -3.65 -18.03
CA ALA A 917 17.04 -2.65 -18.45
C ALA A 917 17.72 -1.38 -18.99
N HIS A 918 18.71 -0.85 -18.27
CA HIS A 918 19.49 0.31 -18.71
C HIS A 918 20.17 0.04 -20.06
N LYS A 919 20.91 -1.08 -20.21
CA LYS A 919 21.56 -1.43 -21.49
C LYS A 919 20.57 -1.62 -22.63
N LEU A 920 19.43 -2.25 -22.35
CA LEU A 920 18.36 -2.47 -23.33
C LEU A 920 17.77 -1.14 -23.79
N MET A 921 17.39 -0.27 -22.85
CA MET A 921 16.83 1.05 -23.13
C MET A 921 17.82 1.92 -23.91
N THR A 922 19.08 2.00 -23.47
CA THR A 922 20.14 2.70 -24.18
C THR A 922 20.32 2.17 -25.61
N ALA A 923 20.23 0.86 -25.83
CA ALA A 923 20.33 0.25 -27.15
C ALA A 923 19.09 0.49 -28.03
N MET A 924 17.89 0.46 -27.44
CA MET A 924 16.61 0.69 -28.14
C MET A 924 16.48 2.15 -28.62
N LEU A 925 16.91 3.08 -27.78
CA LEU A 925 16.78 4.53 -27.98
C LEU A 925 18.02 5.15 -28.64
N ASN A 926 18.87 4.33 -29.26
CA ASN A 926 20.08 4.76 -29.98
C ASN A 926 21.00 5.68 -29.15
N GLY A 927 21.08 5.44 -27.83
CA GLY A 927 21.88 6.23 -26.90
C GLY A 927 21.28 7.59 -26.49
N ASP A 928 19.99 7.82 -26.73
CA ASP A 928 19.31 9.03 -26.27
C ASP A 928 19.19 9.07 -24.74
N GLU A 929 19.98 9.94 -24.12
CA GLU A 929 20.06 10.08 -22.67
C GLU A 929 18.79 10.69 -22.05
N ARG A 930 17.89 11.28 -22.85
CA ARG A 930 16.63 11.86 -22.38
C ARG A 930 15.66 10.83 -21.80
N PHE A 931 15.84 9.55 -22.11
CA PHE A 931 14.91 8.48 -21.72
C PHE A 931 15.58 7.39 -20.87
N ILE A 932 16.79 7.64 -20.39
CA ILE A 932 17.50 6.80 -19.42
C ILE A 932 17.86 7.64 -18.21
N GLU A 933 18.45 7.02 -17.18
CA GLU A 933 18.87 7.76 -16.00
C GLU A 933 19.95 8.80 -16.30
N PRO A 934 19.85 10.04 -15.76
CA PRO A 934 20.84 11.07 -15.99
C PRO A 934 22.25 10.62 -15.60
N THR A 935 23.21 10.82 -16.51
CA THR A 935 24.61 10.47 -16.25
C THR A 935 25.24 11.47 -15.26
N PRO A 936 26.34 11.10 -14.56
CA PRO A 936 27.04 12.02 -13.68
C PRO A 936 27.50 13.33 -14.36
N GLN A 937 27.87 13.27 -15.65
CA GLN A 937 28.21 14.47 -16.43
C GLN A 937 26.99 15.36 -16.67
N SER A 938 25.86 14.77 -17.07
CA SER A 938 24.62 15.54 -17.26
C SER A 938 24.19 16.19 -15.95
N LEU A 939 24.21 15.47 -14.83
CA LEU A 939 23.87 16.01 -13.51
C LEU A 939 24.76 17.19 -13.08
N GLN A 940 26.06 17.16 -13.40
CA GLN A 940 26.99 18.26 -13.10
C GLN A 940 26.72 19.51 -13.93
N ASN A 941 26.21 19.36 -15.15
CA ASN A 941 25.91 20.48 -16.04
C ASN A 941 24.60 21.20 -15.67
N LEU A 942 23.71 20.56 -14.90
CA LEU A 942 22.43 21.15 -14.51
C LEU A 942 22.63 22.26 -13.49
N THR A 943 22.00 23.41 -13.72
CA THR A 943 21.91 24.54 -12.79
C THR A 943 20.48 24.72 -12.32
N LEU A 944 20.27 25.45 -11.21
CA LEU A 944 18.92 25.74 -10.71
C LEU A 944 18.05 26.43 -11.77
N LYS A 945 18.65 27.36 -12.52
CA LYS A 945 17.97 28.03 -13.63
C LYS A 945 17.60 27.05 -14.75
N SER A 946 18.51 26.19 -15.18
CA SER A 946 18.23 25.27 -16.29
C SER A 946 17.12 24.27 -15.96
N VAL A 947 17.09 23.74 -14.73
CA VAL A 947 16.02 22.80 -14.33
C VAL A 947 14.68 23.50 -14.13
N LYS A 948 14.70 24.72 -13.58
CA LYS A 948 13.50 25.55 -13.43
C LYS A 948 12.91 25.87 -14.81
N ASP A 949 13.73 26.35 -15.72
CA ASP A 949 13.30 26.72 -17.07
C ASP A 949 12.80 25.47 -17.82
N ALA A 950 13.47 24.32 -17.70
CA ALA A 950 13.04 23.07 -18.34
C ALA A 950 11.66 22.58 -17.88
N VAL A 951 11.31 22.80 -16.61
CA VAL A 951 10.01 22.44 -16.04
C VAL A 951 8.97 23.53 -16.31
N MET A 952 9.21 24.76 -15.85
CA MET A 952 8.21 25.83 -15.86
C MET A 952 7.86 26.32 -17.27
N ASN A 953 8.77 26.18 -18.26
CA ASN A 953 8.43 26.52 -19.66
C ASN A 953 7.40 25.56 -20.27
N GLN A 954 7.13 24.40 -19.65
CA GLN A 954 6.08 23.48 -20.09
C GLN A 954 4.71 23.86 -19.51
N PHE A 955 4.67 24.58 -18.37
CA PHE A 955 3.44 25.04 -17.71
C PHE A 955 2.83 26.23 -18.44
N VAL A 956 2.27 25.94 -19.62
CA VAL A 956 1.55 26.88 -20.46
C VAL A 956 0.09 26.50 -20.48
N GLY A 957 -0.81 27.47 -20.35
CA GLY A 957 -2.26 27.20 -20.23
C GLY A 957 -2.79 26.24 -21.30
N GLY A 958 -2.41 26.43 -22.57
CA GLY A 958 -2.82 25.54 -23.67
C GLY A 958 -2.21 24.14 -23.68
N ASN A 959 -1.20 23.88 -22.83
CA ASN A 959 -0.51 22.60 -22.67
C ASN A 959 -0.85 21.89 -21.34
N MET A 960 -1.75 22.49 -20.55
CA MET A 960 -2.21 21.96 -19.27
C MET A 960 -3.62 21.41 -19.37
N GLU A 961 -3.82 20.24 -18.79
CA GLU A 961 -5.12 19.60 -18.62
C GLU A 961 -5.35 19.23 -17.16
N VAL A 962 -6.47 19.66 -16.59
CA VAL A 962 -6.85 19.33 -15.20
C VAL A 962 -8.07 18.43 -15.21
N SER A 963 -7.93 17.22 -14.66
CA SER A 963 -9.01 16.24 -14.49
C SER A 963 -9.42 16.13 -13.03
N ILE A 964 -10.70 16.33 -12.70
CA ILE A 964 -11.21 16.32 -11.33
C ILE A 964 -12.39 15.35 -11.18
N VAL A 965 -12.36 14.50 -10.16
CA VAL A 965 -13.46 13.55 -9.85
C VAL A 965 -13.76 13.58 -8.36
N GLY A 966 -15.03 13.72 -7.98
CA GLY A 966 -15.42 13.71 -6.55
C GLY A 966 -16.90 13.99 -6.30
N ASP A 967 -17.27 14.01 -5.02
CA ASP A 967 -18.65 14.16 -4.53
C ASP A 967 -19.01 15.63 -4.23
N PHE A 968 -18.86 16.51 -5.22
CA PHE A 968 -19.13 17.95 -5.11
C PHE A 968 -20.29 18.40 -5.98
N SER A 969 -20.86 19.58 -5.69
CA SER A 969 -21.84 20.23 -6.58
C SER A 969 -21.16 20.88 -7.79
N GLU A 970 -21.92 21.09 -8.87
CA GLU A 970 -21.43 21.77 -10.08
C GLU A 970 -21.04 23.21 -9.76
N GLU A 971 -21.81 23.90 -8.91
CA GLU A 971 -21.56 25.28 -8.54
C GLU A 971 -20.26 25.44 -7.72
N GLU A 972 -20.01 24.53 -6.77
CA GLU A 972 -18.80 24.58 -5.94
C GLU A 972 -17.53 24.34 -6.75
N ILE A 973 -17.53 23.32 -7.61
CA ILE A 973 -16.35 23.00 -8.41
C ILE A 973 -16.06 24.09 -9.45
N GLU A 974 -17.10 24.64 -10.08
CA GLU A 974 -16.93 25.69 -11.07
C GLU A 974 -16.45 26.99 -10.46
N SER A 975 -16.91 27.33 -9.25
CA SER A 975 -16.34 28.44 -8.48
C SER A 975 -14.84 28.21 -8.28
N CYS A 976 -14.43 27.06 -7.74
CA CYS A 976 -13.01 26.74 -7.53
C CYS A 976 -12.17 26.78 -8.81
N ILE A 977 -12.71 26.25 -9.92
CA ILE A 977 -12.03 26.28 -11.22
C ILE A 977 -11.80 27.73 -11.67
N ILE A 978 -12.83 28.58 -11.62
CA ILE A 978 -12.72 29.99 -12.03
C ILE A 978 -11.81 30.77 -11.07
N ASP A 979 -11.96 30.53 -9.78
CA ASP A 979 -11.26 31.23 -8.71
C ASP A 979 -9.76 30.97 -8.76
N TYR A 980 -9.35 29.71 -8.88
CA TYR A 980 -7.95 29.32 -8.73
C TYR A 980 -7.28 28.95 -10.05
N LEU A 981 -7.92 28.18 -10.92
CA LEU A 981 -7.32 27.81 -12.22
C LEU A 981 -7.48 28.93 -13.25
N GLY A 982 -8.61 29.64 -13.24
CA GLY A 982 -8.88 30.75 -14.15
C GLY A 982 -8.00 31.97 -13.89
N THR A 983 -7.52 32.15 -12.65
CA THR A 983 -6.64 33.25 -12.25
C THR A 983 -5.15 32.93 -12.40
N VAL A 984 -4.79 31.76 -12.92
CA VAL A 984 -3.41 31.47 -13.35
C VAL A 984 -3.10 32.35 -14.56
N ARG A 985 -1.99 33.09 -14.50
CA ARG A 985 -1.58 34.01 -15.54
C ARG A 985 -1.22 33.25 -16.81
N ALA A 986 -1.71 33.72 -17.95
CA ALA A 986 -1.28 33.21 -19.23
C ALA A 986 0.22 33.51 -19.43
N THR A 987 1.04 32.47 -19.50
CA THR A 987 2.45 32.57 -19.88
C THR A 987 2.54 33.10 -21.30
N ARG A 988 3.13 34.29 -21.47
CA ARG A 988 3.11 35.10 -22.71
C ARG A 988 4.11 34.66 -23.80
N ASP A 989 4.86 33.60 -23.60
CA ASP A 989 5.81 33.11 -24.62
C ASP A 989 5.15 32.05 -25.52
N SER A 990 4.19 32.49 -26.34
CA SER A 990 3.56 31.65 -27.38
C SER A 990 4.39 31.53 -28.66
N ASP A 991 5.52 32.23 -28.76
CA ASP A 991 6.30 32.34 -30.01
C ASP A 991 7.56 31.48 -30.04
N ARG A 992 7.82 30.67 -29.01
CA ARG A 992 8.80 29.57 -29.14
C ARG A 992 8.06 28.32 -29.58
N GLU A 993 8.10 28.03 -30.88
CA GLU A 993 7.87 26.65 -31.35
C GLU A 993 8.79 25.75 -30.51
N GLN A 994 8.21 24.90 -29.66
CA GLN A 994 8.99 23.87 -28.98
C GLN A 994 9.54 22.97 -30.09
N GLU A 995 10.84 23.08 -30.38
CA GLU A 995 11.56 22.18 -31.27
C GLU A 995 11.47 20.77 -30.68
N PHE A 996 10.49 20.00 -31.14
CA PHE A 996 10.34 18.61 -30.76
C PHE A 996 11.44 17.80 -31.45
N ASN A 997 12.45 17.41 -30.68
CA ASN A 997 13.46 16.48 -31.16
C ASN A 997 12.88 15.06 -31.17
N PRO A 998 12.57 14.49 -32.35
CA PRO A 998 11.90 13.19 -32.44
C PRO A 998 12.74 12.10 -31.78
N VAL A 999 12.08 11.13 -31.17
CA VAL A 999 12.74 9.96 -30.59
C VAL A 999 13.34 9.13 -31.72
N MET A 1000 14.67 9.01 -31.74
CA MET A 1000 15.38 8.24 -32.75
C MET A 1000 15.58 6.81 -32.26
N PHE A 1001 14.73 5.89 -32.71
CA PHE A 1001 14.94 4.47 -32.48
C PHE A 1001 16.10 3.94 -33.31
N ARG A 1002 16.79 2.94 -32.78
CA ARG A 1002 17.83 2.24 -33.55
C ARG A 1002 17.21 1.65 -34.83
N PRO A 1003 17.76 1.94 -36.02
CA PRO A 1003 17.22 1.40 -37.26
C PRO A 1003 17.27 -0.12 -37.26
N SER A 1004 16.22 -0.76 -37.77
CA SER A 1004 16.15 -2.22 -37.87
C SER A 1004 17.32 -2.76 -38.70
N PRO A 1005 17.89 -3.95 -38.38
CA PRO A 1005 18.96 -4.55 -39.19
C PRO A 1005 18.59 -4.70 -40.68
N THR A 1006 17.29 -4.72 -41.00
CA THR A 1006 16.75 -4.77 -42.37
C THR A 1006 17.13 -3.57 -43.23
N SER A 1007 17.35 -2.38 -42.66
CA SER A 1007 17.76 -1.20 -43.45
C SER A 1007 19.26 -1.21 -43.83
N LEU A 1008 20.04 -2.16 -43.30
CA LEU A 1008 21.42 -2.41 -43.74
C LEU A 1008 21.50 -3.38 -44.94
N PHE A 1009 20.39 -4.07 -45.29
CA PHE A 1009 20.34 -5.01 -46.41
C PHE A 1009 19.82 -4.40 -47.71
N GLU A 1010 19.31 -3.17 -47.72
CA GLU A 1010 18.90 -2.48 -48.97
C GLU A 1010 20.08 -1.85 -49.74
N GLY A 1011 21.31 -1.98 -49.21
CA GLY A 1011 22.54 -1.46 -49.81
C GLY A 1011 23.50 -2.51 -50.40
N TYR A 1012 23.09 -3.79 -50.53
CA TYR A 1012 23.91 -4.87 -51.08
C TYR A 1012 23.35 -5.48 -52.38
#